data_AF-A0A7W5ADB8-F1
#
_entry.id   AF-A0A7W5ADB8-F1
#
_cell.length_a   1.000
_cell.length_b   1.000
_cell.length_c   1.000
_cell.angle_alpha   90.00
_cell.angle_beta   90.00
_cell.angle_gamma   90.00
#
_symmetry.space_group_name_H-M   'P 1'
#
loop_
_entity.id
_entity.type
_entity.pdbx_description
1 polymer ?
#
loop_
_entity_poly.entity_id
_entity_poly.type
_entity_poly.pdbx_seq_one_letter_code
_entity_poly.pdbx_strand_id
1 'polypeptide(L)'
;MPRLGHGQPITDGDIDQAKTELAEFAARSPLAFALAPPVSTQPFDLLFPMLQDDEANLLPQSPSTNAQLKRLGATMLDDTEEENPDDNSPIPAAYTYLGQFIDHDITLEIEDEKRGLGSAKMEVLLDDGMLPLTLEEMHRVLRNQRSATLDLDSLYSPPQQFDPDDSDKLRVGKVHNIPLQDPPNPNPPPTARPKGKGDDNDVHREERNLTDRKHDRAALIGDPRNDENTIISQLHVAFLKAHNVLVDQGLSYGEARRTLRQHYQYIVIEDFLTRVADKEIVRGILANGNKWYNPYAAPFYMPLEFAVAAYRFGHSMIRGVYNFNSNFRVGTQPPGSLDLLFVFTALSGQLGEEIRLGPAETLPENWIIEWENIIGSGDDVMTTRKIDTKLAAFGLNNPRGGGALFNLKDTGGTPLVPADASRLAVRNLLRGYRLRLPTGQAVAHLIGVEELTKDQIRAAAGSDAQRAVLDDSEFLTRTPLWYYVLAEAKALHEGAHLGPVGSTIVAEVLIGLALRSDDSYLRTAGWRPTLPSRKPGHFELADLLRLAGVLPGGEQPRTYKVRPGDSLSRIAREQLGNEARWPEIFVLNRATIQNPDRIFPGQVLFLPPAQPTGPIPKLYTVRPGDSLSKIARERLGNENRWRDIWNLNRDIVPDPDRIFPGQVLVLPNS
;
A
#
# COMPACT_ATOMS: atom_id res chain seq x y z
N MET A 1 3.02 -0.38 20.04
CA MET A 1 3.82 0.59 19.26
C MET A 1 3.21 1.97 19.47
N PRO A 2 4.03 2.99 19.79
CA PRO A 2 3.54 4.33 20.11
C PRO A 2 3.01 5.08 18.88
N ARG A 3 2.29 6.18 19.11
CA ARG A 3 1.82 7.06 18.04
C ARG A 3 2.99 7.69 17.27
N LEU A 4 3.02 7.53 15.95
CA LEU A 4 4.03 8.08 15.03
C LEU A 4 3.35 9.04 14.06
N GLY A 5 3.90 10.25 13.91
CA GLY A 5 3.40 11.23 12.93
C GLY A 5 3.90 10.97 11.51
N HIS A 6 3.23 11.58 10.52
CA HIS A 6 3.54 11.39 9.10
C HIS A 6 5.01 11.67 8.76
N GLY A 7 5.69 10.65 8.20
CA GLY A 7 7.09 10.74 7.78
C GLY A 7 8.12 10.84 8.92
N GLN A 8 7.72 10.55 10.16
CA GLN A 8 8.64 10.36 11.30
C GLN A 8 9.12 8.90 11.33
N PRO A 9 10.42 8.65 11.51
CA PRO A 9 10.94 7.31 11.73
C PRO A 9 10.62 6.80 13.14
N ILE A 10 10.76 5.49 13.36
CA ILE A 10 10.65 4.90 14.71
C ILE A 10 11.97 5.07 15.44
N THR A 11 11.91 5.52 16.70
CA THR A 11 13.11 5.65 17.52
C THR A 11 13.49 4.36 18.25
N ASP A 12 14.77 4.20 18.59
CA ASP A 12 15.26 3.13 19.46
C ASP A 12 14.54 3.04 20.81
N GLY A 13 14.14 4.19 21.38
CA GLY A 13 13.35 4.25 22.60
C GLY A 13 11.96 3.63 22.42
N ASP A 14 11.33 3.87 21.26
CA ASP A 14 10.05 3.27 20.92
C ASP A 14 10.18 1.75 20.67
N ILE A 15 11.31 1.29 20.12
CA ILE A 15 11.61 -0.14 19.92
C ILE A 15 11.88 -0.85 21.26
N ASP A 16 12.70 -0.25 22.13
CA ASP A 16 13.04 -0.81 23.44
C ASP A 16 11.79 -0.86 24.35
N GLN A 17 10.94 0.17 24.27
CA GLN A 17 9.63 0.18 24.90
C GLN A 17 8.72 -0.91 24.32
N ALA A 18 8.61 -1.02 22.98
CA ALA A 18 7.81 -2.06 22.34
C ALA A 18 8.30 -3.48 22.67
N LYS A 19 9.62 -3.68 22.82
CA LYS A 19 10.19 -4.96 23.29
C LYS A 19 9.87 -5.24 24.75
N THR A 20 9.85 -4.20 25.59
CA THR A 20 9.48 -4.31 27.01
C THR A 20 8.00 -4.64 27.14
N GLU A 21 7.14 -3.94 26.41
CA GLU A 21 5.70 -4.21 26.31
C GLU A 21 5.42 -5.61 25.73
N LEU A 22 6.16 -6.02 24.68
CA LEU A 22 6.08 -7.36 24.12
C LEU A 22 6.58 -8.42 25.11
N ALA A 23 7.60 -8.12 25.92
CA ALA A 23 8.08 -9.00 26.98
C ALA A 23 7.08 -9.10 28.15
N GLU A 24 6.41 -8.01 28.51
CA GLU A 24 5.33 -7.97 29.51
C GLU A 24 4.06 -8.67 29.02
N PHE A 25 3.74 -8.55 27.72
CA PHE A 25 2.67 -9.29 27.05
C PHE A 25 3.01 -10.78 26.95
N ALA A 26 4.23 -11.13 26.53
CA ALA A 26 4.73 -12.51 26.46
C ALA A 26 4.88 -13.14 27.86
N ALA A 27 5.11 -12.37 28.92
CA ALA A 27 5.12 -12.86 30.29
C ALA A 27 3.75 -13.40 30.75
N ARG A 28 2.66 -13.11 30.02
CA ARG A 28 1.33 -13.70 30.23
C ARG A 28 1.17 -15.08 29.56
N SER A 29 2.16 -15.54 28.78
CA SER A 29 2.23 -16.89 28.22
C SER A 29 3.69 -17.36 28.04
N PRO A 30 4.23 -18.21 28.94
CA PRO A 30 5.65 -18.62 28.98
C PRO A 30 6.21 -19.27 27.69
N LEU A 31 5.36 -19.66 26.73
CA LEU A 31 5.74 -20.21 25.43
C LEU A 31 6.05 -19.15 24.36
N ALA A 32 5.64 -17.89 24.53
CA ALA A 32 5.75 -16.85 23.51
C ALA A 32 7.16 -16.24 23.38
N PHE A 33 7.92 -16.18 24.48
CA PHE A 33 9.24 -15.54 24.50
C PHE A 33 10.34 -16.36 23.79
N ALA A 34 10.17 -17.69 23.72
CA ALA A 34 11.14 -18.58 23.06
C ALA A 34 11.03 -18.59 21.52
N LEU A 35 10.01 -17.92 20.96
CA LEU A 35 9.65 -18.00 19.54
C LEU A 35 9.59 -16.64 18.83
N ALA A 36 9.85 -15.52 19.50
CA ALA A 36 9.93 -14.22 18.83
C ALA A 36 11.31 -14.07 18.18
N PRO A 37 11.48 -14.25 16.87
CA PRO A 37 12.74 -13.91 16.22
C PRO A 37 13.02 -12.41 16.43
N PRO A 38 14.29 -11.99 16.49
CA PRO A 38 14.61 -10.56 16.42
C PRO A 38 13.94 -9.97 15.17
N VAL A 39 13.44 -8.73 15.27
CA VAL A 39 12.84 -8.01 14.14
C VAL A 39 13.89 -7.97 13.02
N SER A 40 13.67 -8.78 11.98
CA SER A 40 14.56 -8.84 10.82
C SER A 40 14.38 -7.54 10.05
N THR A 41 15.38 -6.66 10.12
CA THR A 41 15.39 -5.43 9.33
C THR A 41 16.04 -5.70 7.97
N GLN A 42 15.55 -5.04 6.93
CA GLN A 42 16.17 -5.06 5.61
C GLN A 42 16.96 -3.75 5.41
N PRO A 43 18.13 -3.76 4.76
CA PRO A 43 18.78 -2.51 4.36
C PRO A 43 17.92 -1.72 3.37
N PHE A 44 18.08 -0.40 3.38
CA PHE A 44 17.82 0.37 2.17
C PHE A 44 19.09 0.39 1.32
N ASP A 45 18.92 0.40 0.01
CA ASP A 45 20.03 0.53 -0.95
C ASP A 45 19.56 1.28 -2.21
N LEU A 46 20.45 1.49 -3.16
CA LEU A 46 20.18 2.17 -4.42
C LEU A 46 19.67 1.18 -5.48
N LEU A 47 18.63 1.58 -6.20
CA LEU A 47 18.17 0.89 -7.41
C LEU A 47 19.21 1.05 -8.54
N PHE A 48 19.85 2.22 -8.60
CA PHE A 48 20.81 2.56 -9.66
C PHE A 48 22.17 2.94 -9.07
N PRO A 49 22.90 2.00 -8.43
CA PRO A 49 24.18 2.30 -7.78
C PRO A 49 25.24 2.79 -8.77
N MET A 50 25.18 2.40 -10.04
CA MET A 50 26.09 2.84 -11.09
C MET A 50 26.02 4.35 -11.40
N LEU A 51 24.93 5.03 -11.01
CA LEU A 51 24.82 6.48 -11.20
C LEU A 51 25.64 7.28 -10.18
N GLN A 52 26.13 6.63 -9.12
CA GLN A 52 26.83 7.31 -8.03
C GLN A 52 28.29 7.66 -8.36
N ASP A 53 28.86 7.01 -9.38
CA ASP A 53 30.28 7.14 -9.75
C ASP A 53 30.59 8.43 -10.51
N ASP A 54 29.58 9.06 -11.12
CA ASP A 54 29.70 10.32 -11.84
C ASP A 54 28.87 11.41 -11.15
N GLU A 55 29.54 12.45 -10.67
CA GLU A 55 28.89 13.58 -10.00
C GLU A 55 27.88 14.29 -10.90
N ALA A 56 28.02 14.23 -12.23
CA ALA A 56 27.07 14.83 -13.17
C ALA A 56 25.67 14.21 -13.05
N ASN A 57 25.57 12.97 -12.58
CA ASN A 57 24.29 12.29 -12.37
C ASN A 57 23.56 12.75 -11.11
N LEU A 58 24.25 13.40 -10.17
CA LEU A 58 23.70 13.83 -8.88
C LEU A 58 23.32 15.31 -8.89
N LEU A 59 22.78 15.85 -7.80
CA LEU A 59 22.67 17.30 -7.62
C LEU A 59 24.03 17.90 -7.21
N PRO A 60 24.34 19.16 -7.56
CA PRO A 60 25.58 19.82 -7.14
C PRO A 60 25.71 19.86 -5.61
N GLN A 61 26.89 19.56 -5.09
CA GLN A 61 27.16 19.68 -3.66
C GLN A 61 27.59 21.11 -3.31
N SER A 62 26.63 21.95 -2.92
CA SER A 62 26.91 23.31 -2.49
C SER A 62 25.85 23.84 -1.51
N PRO A 63 26.18 24.86 -0.69
CA PRO A 63 25.17 25.53 0.15
C PRO A 63 24.01 26.13 -0.65
N SER A 64 24.24 26.54 -1.91
CA SER A 64 23.18 27.07 -2.77
C SER A 64 22.15 26.00 -3.14
N THR A 65 22.56 24.74 -3.26
CA THR A 65 21.64 23.61 -3.55
C THR A 65 20.60 23.47 -2.45
N ASN A 66 20.99 23.46 -1.18
CA ASN A 66 20.06 23.36 -0.04
C ASN A 66 19.03 24.52 -0.06
N ALA A 67 19.51 25.75 -0.26
CA ALA A 67 18.64 26.93 -0.33
C ALA A 67 17.67 26.86 -1.54
N GLN A 68 18.13 26.40 -2.69
CA GLN A 68 17.30 26.22 -3.89
C GLN A 68 16.25 25.11 -3.70
N LEU A 69 16.59 23.99 -3.04
CA LEU A 69 15.63 22.93 -2.71
C LEU A 69 14.55 23.41 -1.73
N LYS A 70 14.93 24.19 -0.71
CA LYS A 70 13.97 24.82 0.23
C LYS A 70 13.03 25.76 -0.53
N ARG A 71 13.56 26.64 -1.38
CA ARG A 71 12.76 27.54 -2.24
C ARG A 71 11.82 26.74 -3.14
N LEU A 72 12.32 25.69 -3.82
CA LEU A 72 11.51 24.88 -4.72
C LEU A 72 10.35 24.23 -3.97
N GLY A 73 10.63 23.54 -2.86
CA GLY A 73 9.60 22.89 -2.04
C GLY A 73 8.57 23.87 -1.48
N ALA A 74 8.97 25.07 -1.08
CA ALA A 74 8.05 26.11 -0.63
C ALA A 74 7.12 26.61 -1.75
N THR A 75 7.55 26.55 -3.02
CA THR A 75 6.73 26.96 -4.18
C THR A 75 5.87 25.84 -4.79
N MET A 76 5.92 24.61 -4.24
CA MET A 76 5.08 23.49 -4.68
C MET A 76 3.64 23.55 -4.16
N LEU A 77 3.28 24.57 -3.37
CA LEU A 77 1.92 24.75 -2.88
C LEU A 77 0.99 25.21 -4.00
N ASP A 78 -0.23 24.68 -3.96
CA ASP A 78 -1.36 25.17 -4.72
C ASP A 78 -2.16 26.16 -3.88
N ASP A 79 -2.09 27.44 -4.21
CA ASP A 79 -2.74 28.53 -3.45
C ASP A 79 -4.18 28.80 -3.89
N THR A 80 -4.73 28.00 -4.82
CA THR A 80 -6.12 28.15 -5.23
C THR A 80 -7.07 27.82 -4.08
N GLU A 81 -7.97 28.75 -3.76
CA GLU A 81 -8.93 28.61 -2.66
C GLU A 81 -10.13 27.71 -3.02
N GLU A 82 -10.32 27.41 -4.31
CA GLU A 82 -11.42 26.58 -4.83
C GLU A 82 -10.88 25.33 -5.55
N GLU A 83 -11.63 24.21 -5.49
CA GLU A 83 -11.28 23.03 -6.29
C GLU A 83 -11.48 23.33 -7.78
N ASN A 84 -10.42 23.16 -8.58
CA ASN A 84 -10.49 23.22 -10.03
C ASN A 84 -10.77 21.82 -10.61
N PRO A 85 -11.90 21.59 -11.30
CA PRO A 85 -12.18 20.31 -11.95
C PRO A 85 -11.10 19.87 -12.96
N ASP A 86 -10.37 20.80 -13.57
CA ASP A 86 -9.29 20.49 -14.50
C ASP A 86 -8.08 19.82 -13.83
N ASP A 87 -7.99 19.91 -12.49
CA ASP A 87 -6.98 19.23 -11.68
C ASP A 87 -7.37 17.78 -11.34
N ASN A 88 -8.55 17.30 -11.75
CA ASN A 88 -9.00 15.93 -11.49
C ASN A 88 -8.28 14.92 -12.39
N SER A 89 -7.87 13.80 -11.80
CA SER A 89 -7.35 12.64 -12.51
C SER A 89 -8.49 11.65 -12.84
N PRO A 90 -8.27 10.64 -13.70
CA PRO A 90 -9.22 9.55 -13.92
C PRO A 90 -9.21 8.49 -12.80
N ILE A 91 -8.39 8.65 -11.76
CA ILE A 91 -8.18 7.66 -10.70
C ILE A 91 -9.15 7.95 -9.54
N PRO A 92 -9.93 6.97 -9.05
CA PRO A 92 -10.79 7.18 -7.88
C PRO A 92 -10.01 7.57 -6.63
N ALA A 93 -10.56 8.45 -5.79
CA ALA A 93 -9.86 9.03 -4.64
C ALA A 93 -9.39 7.98 -3.60
N ALA A 94 -10.05 6.82 -3.52
CA ALA A 94 -9.63 5.70 -2.67
C ALA A 94 -8.20 5.21 -2.97
N TYR A 95 -7.70 5.35 -4.20
CA TYR A 95 -6.38 4.83 -4.59
C TYR A 95 -5.21 5.66 -4.04
N THR A 96 -5.43 6.93 -3.67
CA THR A 96 -4.43 7.70 -2.88
C THR A 96 -4.14 6.99 -1.57
N TYR A 97 -5.20 6.55 -0.90
CA TYR A 97 -5.13 5.91 0.41
C TYR A 97 -4.75 4.43 0.33
N LEU A 98 -5.09 3.73 -0.76
CA LEU A 98 -4.49 2.43 -1.02
C LEU A 98 -2.97 2.54 -1.21
N GLY A 99 -2.49 3.56 -1.94
CA GLY A 99 -1.05 3.81 -2.09
C GLY A 99 -0.33 4.02 -0.75
N GLN A 100 -0.95 4.78 0.15
CA GLN A 100 -0.46 4.97 1.52
C GLN A 100 -0.50 3.66 2.34
N PHE A 101 -1.57 2.88 2.25
CA PHE A 101 -1.66 1.58 2.95
C PHE A 101 -0.57 0.61 2.48
N ILE A 102 -0.27 0.60 1.16
CA ILE A 102 0.84 -0.17 0.60
C ILE A 102 2.18 0.31 1.14
N ASP A 103 2.41 1.63 1.23
CA ASP A 103 3.65 2.18 1.82
C ASP A 103 3.84 1.70 3.27
N HIS A 104 2.78 1.74 4.08
CA HIS A 104 2.84 1.27 5.46
C HIS A 104 3.17 -0.23 5.58
N ASP A 105 2.77 -1.02 4.58
CA ASP A 105 3.07 -2.45 4.51
C ASP A 105 4.54 -2.74 4.13
N ILE A 106 5.15 -1.92 3.28
CA ILE A 106 6.48 -2.23 2.69
C ILE A 106 7.62 -1.36 3.20
N THR A 107 7.35 -0.19 3.79
CA THR A 107 8.38 0.72 4.31
C THR A 107 8.11 1.14 5.76
N LEU A 108 9.16 1.10 6.58
CA LEU A 108 9.19 1.68 7.92
C LEU A 108 10.65 1.94 8.30
N GLU A 109 11.09 3.19 8.17
CA GLU A 109 12.44 3.58 8.50
C GLU A 109 12.67 3.57 10.01
N ILE A 110 13.78 2.98 10.44
CA ILE A 110 14.24 3.02 11.85
C ILE A 110 15.27 4.13 12.00
N GLU A 111 15.04 5.03 12.97
CA GLU A 111 16.02 6.00 13.44
C GLU A 111 16.59 5.55 14.79
N ASP A 112 17.81 5.04 14.78
CA ASP A 112 18.55 4.67 15.98
C ASP A 112 19.45 5.84 16.37
N GLU A 113 18.97 6.69 17.27
CA GLU A 113 19.73 7.85 17.73
C GLU A 113 21.01 7.47 18.49
N LYS A 114 21.06 6.28 19.10
CA LYS A 114 22.21 5.82 19.92
C LYS A 114 23.35 5.33 19.04
N ARG A 115 23.04 4.74 17.88
CA ARG A 115 24.01 4.22 16.90
C ARG A 115 24.15 5.10 15.66
N GLY A 116 23.37 6.18 15.58
CA GLY A 116 23.38 7.13 14.47
C GLY A 116 22.76 6.58 13.18
N LEU A 117 21.77 5.69 13.28
CA LEU A 117 21.02 5.14 12.13
C LEU A 117 19.82 6.06 11.83
N GLY A 118 19.52 6.34 10.56
CA GLY A 118 18.42 7.22 10.12
C GLY A 118 18.79 8.11 8.92
N SER A 119 17.77 8.53 8.17
CA SER A 119 17.90 9.40 6.99
C SER A 119 18.29 10.82 7.37
N ALA A 120 17.74 11.37 8.46
CA ALA A 120 18.25 12.51 9.22
C ALA A 120 17.25 12.96 10.29
N LYS A 121 17.79 13.42 11.43
CA LYS A 121 17.07 14.32 12.34
C LYS A 121 16.70 15.62 11.64
N MET A 122 15.60 16.24 12.05
CA MET A 122 15.09 17.45 11.39
C MET A 122 16.10 18.59 11.42
N GLU A 123 16.87 18.73 12.49
CA GLU A 123 17.90 19.77 12.64
C GLU A 123 19.00 19.61 11.58
N VAL A 124 19.42 18.37 11.30
CA VAL A 124 20.43 18.07 10.28
C VAL A 124 19.86 18.31 8.88
N LEU A 125 18.61 17.88 8.65
CA LEU A 125 17.97 18.00 7.35
C LEU A 125 17.79 19.47 6.94
N LEU A 126 17.54 20.35 7.91
CA LEU A 126 17.29 21.78 7.68
C LEU A 126 18.56 22.65 7.76
N ASP A 127 19.72 22.08 8.07
CA ASP A 127 20.99 22.81 8.08
C ASP A 127 21.36 23.31 6.66
N ASP A 128 21.72 24.59 6.53
CA ASP A 128 22.06 25.19 5.23
C ASP A 128 23.35 24.60 4.62
N GLY A 129 24.24 24.08 5.46
CA GLY A 129 25.47 23.38 5.09
C GLY A 129 25.33 21.86 5.02
N MET A 130 24.10 21.30 5.05
CA MET A 130 23.88 19.86 4.97
C MET A 130 24.52 19.26 3.72
N LEU A 131 25.37 18.25 3.93
CA LEU A 131 26.03 17.49 2.87
C LEU A 131 25.34 16.13 2.68
N PRO A 132 25.30 15.61 1.43
CA PRO A 132 24.89 14.25 1.19
C PRO A 132 25.74 13.24 1.98
N LEU A 133 25.10 12.16 2.42
CA LEU A 133 25.81 11.04 3.01
C LEU A 133 26.79 10.43 1.99
N THR A 134 27.83 9.78 2.48
CA THR A 134 28.63 8.84 1.69
C THR A 134 27.90 7.51 1.50
N LEU A 135 28.29 6.70 0.50
CA LEU A 135 27.70 5.37 0.29
C LEU A 135 27.86 4.47 1.53
N GLU A 136 29.05 4.51 2.15
CA GLU A 136 29.33 3.77 3.38
C GLU A 136 28.42 4.18 4.52
N GLU A 137 28.20 5.50 4.71
CA GLU A 137 27.27 5.99 5.72
C GLU A 137 25.84 5.54 5.43
N MET A 138 25.34 5.64 4.20
CA MET A 138 23.99 5.20 3.85
C MET A 138 23.77 3.71 4.16
N HIS A 139 24.70 2.85 3.73
CA HIS A 139 24.63 1.40 4.00
C HIS A 139 24.72 1.08 5.48
N ARG A 140 25.41 1.90 6.26
CA ARG A 140 25.44 1.77 7.72
C ARG A 140 24.12 2.18 8.35
N VAL A 141 23.57 3.33 7.96
CA VAL A 141 22.53 4.04 8.73
C VAL A 141 21.09 3.74 8.34
N LEU A 142 20.82 3.18 7.17
CA LEU A 142 19.43 3.05 6.71
C LEU A 142 18.91 1.62 6.87
N ARG A 143 17.87 1.47 7.67
CA ARG A 143 17.21 0.17 7.92
C ARG A 143 15.69 0.31 7.79
N ASN A 144 15.10 -0.65 7.08
CA ASN A 144 13.68 -0.86 6.94
C ASN A 144 13.23 -1.95 7.92
N GLN A 145 12.24 -1.65 8.76
CA GLN A 145 11.66 -2.60 9.71
C GLN A 145 10.67 -3.57 9.05
N ARG A 146 10.16 -3.25 7.86
CA ARG A 146 9.22 -4.10 7.13
C ARG A 146 9.95 -5.21 6.38
N SER A 147 9.25 -6.34 6.17
CA SER A 147 9.76 -7.40 5.31
C SER A 147 9.97 -6.95 3.87
N ALA A 148 9.22 -5.93 3.44
CA ALA A 148 9.17 -5.41 2.08
C ALA A 148 8.75 -6.48 1.05
N THR A 149 7.71 -7.27 1.35
CA THR A 149 7.24 -8.36 0.46
C THR A 149 5.75 -8.34 0.12
N LEU A 150 5.04 -7.24 0.40
CA LEU A 150 3.58 -7.13 0.17
C LEU A 150 2.79 -8.26 0.87
N ASP A 151 3.16 -8.54 2.10
CA ASP A 151 2.70 -9.70 2.87
C ASP A 151 1.56 -9.38 3.85
N LEU A 152 1.08 -8.12 3.83
CA LEU A 152 0.14 -7.54 4.80
C LEU A 152 0.71 -7.54 6.22
N ASP A 153 2.01 -7.26 6.36
CA ASP A 153 2.67 -7.08 7.65
C ASP A 153 2.03 -5.94 8.43
N SER A 154 1.57 -4.88 7.77
CA SER A 154 0.86 -3.77 8.42
C SER A 154 -0.49 -4.17 9.01
N LEU A 155 -1.03 -5.34 8.65
CA LEU A 155 -2.28 -5.90 9.16
C LEU A 155 -2.00 -7.00 10.19
N TYR A 156 -1.14 -7.96 9.86
CA TYR A 156 -0.97 -9.20 10.62
C TYR A 156 0.12 -9.15 11.69
N SER A 157 1.01 -8.14 11.68
CA SER A 157 2.05 -8.05 12.70
C SER A 157 1.46 -7.68 14.07
N PRO A 158 2.13 -8.04 15.19
CA PRO A 158 1.82 -7.46 16.49
C PRO A 158 1.86 -5.92 16.45
N PRO A 159 1.06 -5.20 17.27
CA PRO A 159 0.18 -5.71 18.33
C PRO A 159 -1.24 -6.11 17.88
N GLN A 160 -1.47 -6.41 16.59
CA GLN A 160 -2.78 -6.85 16.11
C GLN A 160 -3.36 -7.96 17.00
N GLN A 161 -4.63 -7.78 17.40
CA GLN A 161 -5.33 -8.73 18.26
C GLN A 161 -6.27 -9.64 17.48
N PHE A 162 -6.45 -10.85 18.01
CA PHE A 162 -7.45 -11.81 17.58
C PHE A 162 -8.79 -11.55 18.28
N ASP A 163 -9.87 -12.01 17.67
CA ASP A 163 -11.18 -12.05 18.32
C ASP A 163 -11.12 -12.96 19.56
N PRO A 164 -11.68 -12.55 20.71
CA PRO A 164 -11.63 -13.35 21.93
C PRO A 164 -12.43 -14.66 21.84
N ASP A 165 -13.44 -14.72 20.98
CA ASP A 165 -14.34 -15.87 20.83
C ASP A 165 -13.90 -16.81 19.69
N ASP A 166 -13.07 -16.31 18.77
CA ASP A 166 -12.55 -17.08 17.62
C ASP A 166 -11.10 -16.68 17.30
N SER A 167 -10.15 -17.53 17.68
CA SER A 167 -8.72 -17.27 17.48
C SER A 167 -8.28 -17.23 16.02
N ASP A 168 -9.13 -17.67 15.08
CA ASP A 168 -8.85 -17.52 13.66
C ASP A 168 -9.27 -16.14 13.14
N LYS A 169 -10.12 -15.39 13.84
CA LYS A 169 -10.57 -14.05 13.47
C LYS A 169 -9.70 -12.94 14.04
N LEU A 170 -9.64 -11.83 13.31
CA LEU A 170 -9.03 -10.59 13.75
C LEU A 170 -10.06 -9.70 14.45
N ARG A 171 -9.62 -9.00 15.50
CA ARG A 171 -10.50 -8.14 16.29
C ARG A 171 -10.86 -6.86 15.54
N VAL A 172 -12.15 -6.59 15.41
CA VAL A 172 -12.70 -5.33 14.87
C VAL A 172 -13.23 -4.48 16.04
N GLY A 173 -12.99 -3.16 15.98
CA GLY A 173 -13.47 -2.21 16.98
C GLY A 173 -14.88 -1.70 16.67
N LYS A 174 -15.53 -1.17 17.71
CA LYS A 174 -16.87 -0.59 17.61
C LYS A 174 -16.81 0.93 17.61
N VAL A 175 -17.67 1.56 16.82
CA VAL A 175 -17.84 3.02 16.80
C VAL A 175 -18.45 3.54 18.10
N HIS A 176 -18.21 4.82 18.37
CA HIS A 176 -18.81 5.53 19.48
C HIS A 176 -20.18 6.05 19.04
N ASN A 177 -21.22 5.63 19.75
CA ASN A 177 -22.57 6.16 19.53
C ASN A 177 -22.63 7.60 20.02
N ILE A 178 -23.14 8.50 19.20
CA ILE A 178 -23.22 9.93 19.53
C ILE A 178 -24.58 10.17 20.17
N PRO A 179 -24.67 10.41 21.49
CA PRO A 179 -25.92 10.85 22.08
C PRO A 179 -26.29 12.21 21.47
N LEU A 180 -27.54 12.35 21.02
CA LEU A 180 -28.10 13.67 20.67
C LEU A 180 -27.92 14.58 21.91
N GLN A 181 -27.06 15.59 21.82
CA GLN A 181 -26.77 16.48 22.96
C GLN A 181 -28.03 17.24 23.39
N ASP A 182 -28.23 17.36 24.71
CA ASP A 182 -29.23 18.22 25.34
C ASP A 182 -28.54 19.21 26.31
N PRO A 183 -28.60 20.53 26.08
CA PRO A 183 -29.22 21.20 24.94
C PRO A 183 -28.40 21.01 23.65
N PRO A 184 -29.04 21.11 22.46
CA PRO A 184 -28.36 20.96 21.18
C PRO A 184 -27.21 21.98 21.03
N ASN A 185 -26.02 21.50 20.68
CA ASN A 185 -24.97 22.38 20.14
C ASN A 185 -25.57 23.14 18.93
N PRO A 186 -25.41 24.47 18.83
CA PRO A 186 -25.98 25.24 17.71
C PRO A 186 -25.29 25.00 16.36
N ASN A 187 -24.11 24.35 16.33
CA ASN A 187 -23.41 23.92 15.11
C ASN A 187 -22.65 22.59 15.34
N PRO A 188 -23.32 21.45 15.56
CA PRO A 188 -22.64 20.17 15.48
C PRO A 188 -22.55 19.76 14.00
N PRO A 189 -21.53 19.01 13.59
CA PRO A 189 -21.63 18.31 12.34
C PRO A 189 -22.84 17.36 12.33
N PRO A 190 -23.38 17.04 11.14
CA PRO A 190 -24.53 16.16 10.97
C PRO A 190 -24.41 14.86 11.80
N THR A 191 -25.50 14.48 12.47
CA THR A 191 -25.50 13.43 13.51
C THR A 191 -25.95 12.06 13.03
N ALA A 192 -26.30 11.92 11.76
CA ALA A 192 -26.85 10.67 11.25
C ALA A 192 -25.75 9.63 11.09
N ARG A 193 -25.98 8.40 11.56
CA ARG A 193 -25.17 7.28 11.12
C ARG A 193 -25.40 7.04 9.62
N PRO A 194 -24.35 6.91 8.78
CA PRO A 194 -24.51 6.61 7.36
C PRO A 194 -25.32 5.32 7.15
N LYS A 195 -26.11 5.30 6.07
CA LYS A 195 -27.12 4.25 5.88
C LYS A 195 -26.45 2.89 5.71
N GLY A 196 -26.98 1.88 6.41
CA GLY A 196 -26.52 0.49 6.29
C GLY A 196 -25.20 0.20 7.00
N LYS A 197 -24.67 1.12 7.82
CA LYS A 197 -23.45 0.89 8.60
C LYS A 197 -23.78 0.38 10.01
N GLY A 198 -23.17 -0.74 10.39
CA GLY A 198 -23.27 -1.32 11.73
C GLY A 198 -22.27 -0.73 12.73
N ASP A 199 -22.16 -1.33 13.91
CA ASP A 199 -21.28 -0.83 14.99
C ASP A 199 -19.80 -1.12 14.71
N ASP A 200 -19.49 -2.23 14.02
CA ASP A 200 -18.11 -2.72 13.86
C ASP A 200 -17.37 -1.95 12.77
N ASN A 201 -17.20 -0.63 12.90
CA ASN A 201 -16.54 0.23 11.92
C ASN A 201 -15.43 1.09 12.54
N ASP A 202 -14.73 0.59 13.54
CA ASP A 202 -13.47 1.19 14.02
C ASP A 202 -12.39 0.11 14.16
N VAL A 203 -11.14 0.53 14.30
CA VAL A 203 -10.06 -0.35 14.75
C VAL A 203 -10.22 -0.64 16.25
N HIS A 204 -9.70 -1.77 16.72
CA HIS A 204 -9.65 -2.02 18.16
C HIS A 204 -8.60 -1.09 18.80
N ARG A 205 -8.91 -0.54 19.99
CA ARG A 205 -8.11 0.48 20.67
C ARG A 205 -7.84 0.10 22.11
N GLU A 206 -6.74 0.61 22.66
CA GLU A 206 -6.54 0.69 24.10
C GLU A 206 -7.65 1.51 24.77
N GLU A 207 -7.76 1.39 26.09
CA GLU A 207 -8.65 2.24 26.86
C GLU A 207 -8.14 3.69 26.89
N ARG A 208 -9.02 4.63 27.22
CA ARG A 208 -8.66 6.02 27.45
C ARG A 208 -7.57 6.15 28.50
N ASN A 209 -6.55 6.94 28.18
CA ASN A 209 -5.44 7.22 29.08
C ASN A 209 -5.22 8.73 29.19
N LEU A 210 -5.61 9.31 30.31
CA LEU A 210 -5.53 10.77 30.52
C LEU A 210 -4.12 11.26 30.86
N THR A 211 -3.22 10.34 31.21
CA THR A 211 -1.87 10.67 31.69
C THR A 211 -0.77 10.37 30.67
N ASP A 212 -1.05 9.47 29.72
CA ASP A 212 -0.12 9.08 28.66
C ASP A 212 -0.80 9.16 27.29
N ARG A 213 -0.50 10.26 26.58
CA ARG A 213 -1.04 10.54 25.24
C ARG A 213 -0.56 9.51 24.20
N LYS A 214 0.57 8.82 24.40
CA LYS A 214 1.02 7.78 23.45
C LYS A 214 0.12 6.55 23.49
N HIS A 215 -0.44 6.22 24.65
CA HIS A 215 -1.30 5.05 24.87
C HIS A 215 -2.79 5.37 24.89
N ASP A 216 -3.19 6.64 25.04
CA ASP A 216 -4.58 7.05 25.04
C ASP A 216 -5.33 6.56 23.80
N ARG A 217 -6.22 5.56 23.93
CA ARG A 217 -7.01 5.03 22.79
C ARG A 217 -6.17 4.64 21.57
N ALA A 218 -4.90 4.29 21.79
CA ALA A 218 -3.98 3.90 20.71
C ALA A 218 -4.54 2.68 19.97
N ALA A 219 -4.42 2.69 18.63
CA ALA A 219 -4.90 1.58 17.82
C ALA A 219 -4.04 0.33 18.05
N LEU A 220 -4.69 -0.79 18.36
CA LEU A 220 -4.06 -2.09 18.60
C LEU A 220 -4.02 -2.91 17.30
N ILE A 221 -3.27 -2.41 16.32
CA ILE A 221 -3.18 -2.90 14.93
C ILE A 221 -1.72 -3.06 14.49
N GLY A 222 -1.47 -3.85 13.44
CA GLY A 222 -0.10 -4.22 13.02
C GLY A 222 0.80 -3.10 12.50
N ASP A 223 0.23 -1.98 12.07
CA ASP A 223 0.94 -0.71 11.89
C ASP A 223 0.09 0.43 12.46
N PRO A 224 0.54 1.12 13.52
CA PRO A 224 -0.21 2.23 14.09
C PRO A 224 -0.41 3.40 13.12
N ARG A 225 0.43 3.54 12.08
CA ARG A 225 0.25 4.56 11.01
C ARG A 225 -1.04 4.30 10.21
N ASN A 226 -1.60 3.10 10.25
CA ASN A 226 -2.92 2.85 9.68
C ASN A 226 -4.08 3.48 10.48
N ASP A 227 -3.81 4.14 11.61
CA ASP A 227 -4.76 5.02 12.30
C ASP A 227 -4.43 6.51 12.09
N GLU A 228 -3.65 6.88 11.07
CA GLU A 228 -3.23 8.28 10.87
C GLU A 228 -4.36 9.20 10.44
N ASN A 229 -5.16 8.75 9.47
CA ASN A 229 -6.37 9.45 9.02
C ASN A 229 -7.52 8.46 8.88
N THR A 230 -8.75 8.96 8.96
CA THR A 230 -9.95 8.11 9.03
C THR A 230 -10.13 7.26 7.77
N ILE A 231 -9.70 7.69 6.57
CA ILE A 231 -9.83 6.86 5.37
C ILE A 231 -8.92 5.63 5.46
N ILE A 232 -7.68 5.79 5.92
CA ILE A 232 -6.76 4.67 6.13
C ILE A 232 -7.25 3.74 7.24
N SER A 233 -7.75 4.27 8.36
CA SER A 233 -8.26 3.42 9.44
C SER A 233 -9.48 2.62 9.00
N GLN A 234 -10.39 3.22 8.21
CA GLN A 234 -11.51 2.51 7.61
C GLN A 234 -11.07 1.48 6.55
N LEU A 235 -10.00 1.74 5.80
CA LEU A 235 -9.42 0.76 4.87
C LEU A 235 -8.85 -0.43 5.64
N HIS A 236 -8.14 -0.17 6.74
CA HIS A 236 -7.62 -1.21 7.63
C HIS A 236 -8.75 -2.08 8.19
N VAL A 237 -9.85 -1.47 8.67
CA VAL A 237 -11.06 -2.19 9.10
C VAL A 237 -11.63 -3.06 7.98
N ALA A 238 -11.63 -2.59 6.72
CA ALA A 238 -12.08 -3.38 5.59
C ALA A 238 -11.23 -4.65 5.39
N PHE A 239 -9.90 -4.57 5.54
CA PHE A 239 -9.03 -5.75 5.50
C PHE A 239 -9.27 -6.72 6.66
N LEU A 240 -9.48 -6.22 7.89
CA LEU A 240 -9.85 -7.05 9.05
C LEU A 240 -11.15 -7.82 8.78
N LYS A 241 -12.18 -7.13 8.27
CA LYS A 241 -13.47 -7.73 7.91
C LYS A 241 -13.35 -8.72 6.77
N ALA A 242 -12.58 -8.41 5.72
CA ALA A 242 -12.36 -9.32 4.60
C ALA A 242 -11.72 -10.63 5.09
N HIS A 243 -10.73 -10.56 5.99
CA HIS A 243 -10.15 -11.75 6.61
C HIS A 243 -11.20 -12.53 7.40
N ASN A 244 -11.98 -11.88 8.27
CA ASN A 244 -12.99 -12.53 9.08
C ASN A 244 -14.09 -13.20 8.25
N VAL A 245 -14.46 -12.61 7.11
CA VAL A 245 -15.38 -13.23 6.16
C VAL A 245 -14.81 -14.54 5.62
N LEU A 246 -13.52 -14.63 5.33
CA LEU A 246 -12.89 -15.89 4.91
C LEU A 246 -12.94 -16.95 6.01
N VAL A 247 -12.70 -16.55 7.27
CA VAL A 247 -12.81 -17.44 8.44
C VAL A 247 -14.26 -17.92 8.64
N ASP A 248 -15.25 -17.03 8.48
CA ASP A 248 -16.67 -17.38 8.50
C ASP A 248 -17.05 -18.38 7.40
N GLN A 249 -16.31 -18.41 6.29
CA GLN A 249 -16.46 -19.42 5.24
C GLN A 249 -15.74 -20.76 5.55
N GLY A 250 -15.18 -20.89 6.76
CA GLY A 250 -14.59 -22.11 7.29
C GLY A 250 -13.08 -22.25 7.08
N LEU A 251 -12.39 -21.19 6.66
CA LEU A 251 -10.93 -21.21 6.55
C LEU A 251 -10.28 -21.04 7.93
N SER A 252 -9.14 -21.69 8.12
CA SER A 252 -8.24 -21.36 9.23
C SER A 252 -7.60 -19.98 9.04
N TYR A 253 -7.04 -19.40 10.11
CA TYR A 253 -6.29 -18.14 10.05
C TYR A 253 -5.23 -18.13 8.94
N GLY A 254 -4.44 -19.22 8.84
CA GLY A 254 -3.37 -19.33 7.86
C GLY A 254 -3.88 -19.34 6.41
N GLU A 255 -5.00 -20.03 6.16
CA GLU A 255 -5.63 -20.08 4.84
C GLU A 255 -6.27 -18.74 4.47
N ALA A 256 -6.94 -18.08 5.41
CA ALA A 256 -7.53 -16.76 5.22
C ALA A 256 -6.45 -15.69 4.97
N ARG A 257 -5.35 -15.72 5.74
CA ARG A 257 -4.19 -14.84 5.56
C ARG A 257 -3.56 -14.99 4.19
N ARG A 258 -3.22 -16.22 3.77
CA ARG A 258 -2.66 -16.50 2.44
C ARG A 258 -3.59 -16.02 1.33
N THR A 259 -4.89 -16.36 1.43
CA THR A 259 -5.87 -16.00 0.39
C THR A 259 -5.98 -14.48 0.27
N LEU A 260 -6.15 -13.77 1.38
CA LEU A 260 -6.28 -12.32 1.38
C LEU A 260 -5.00 -11.64 0.87
N ARG A 261 -3.82 -12.13 1.27
CA ARG A 261 -2.53 -11.65 0.79
C ARG A 261 -2.39 -11.77 -0.73
N GLN A 262 -2.69 -12.93 -1.31
CA GLN A 262 -2.58 -13.11 -2.77
C GLN A 262 -3.53 -12.17 -3.53
N HIS A 263 -4.73 -11.94 -3.00
CA HIS A 263 -5.67 -10.97 -3.57
C HIS A 263 -5.23 -9.52 -3.38
N TYR A 264 -4.61 -9.21 -2.24
CA TYR A 264 -3.98 -7.92 -2.01
C TYR A 264 -2.84 -7.67 -3.00
N GLN A 265 -1.92 -8.62 -3.17
CA GLN A 265 -0.85 -8.51 -4.17
C GLN A 265 -1.42 -8.33 -5.58
N TYR A 266 -2.49 -9.04 -5.94
CA TYR A 266 -3.19 -8.82 -7.20
C TYR A 266 -3.77 -7.40 -7.30
N ILE A 267 -4.41 -6.88 -6.25
CA ILE A 267 -4.89 -5.49 -6.20
C ILE A 267 -3.72 -4.52 -6.39
N VAL A 268 -2.58 -4.74 -5.72
CA VAL A 268 -1.41 -3.86 -5.83
C VAL A 268 -0.89 -3.80 -7.27
N ILE A 269 -0.76 -4.96 -7.94
CA ILE A 269 -0.08 -5.05 -9.23
C ILE A 269 -1.03 -4.86 -10.42
N GLU A 270 -2.22 -5.43 -10.39
CA GLU A 270 -3.13 -5.47 -11.54
C GLU A 270 -4.18 -4.35 -11.49
N ASP A 271 -4.41 -3.74 -10.33
CA ASP A 271 -5.41 -2.69 -10.14
C ASP A 271 -4.77 -1.33 -9.77
N PHE A 272 -4.02 -1.24 -8.67
CA PHE A 272 -3.36 0.00 -8.24
C PHE A 272 -2.26 0.42 -9.22
N LEU A 273 -1.27 -0.45 -9.46
CA LEU A 273 -0.11 -0.13 -10.28
C LEU A 273 -0.52 0.21 -11.73
N THR A 274 -1.51 -0.49 -12.31
CA THR A 274 -2.00 -0.19 -13.67
C THR A 274 -2.82 1.09 -13.78
N ARG A 275 -3.22 1.70 -12.66
CA ARG A 275 -3.85 3.03 -12.62
C ARG A 275 -2.83 4.16 -12.48
N VAL A 276 -1.81 3.95 -11.66
CA VAL A 276 -0.84 5.00 -11.31
C VAL A 276 0.39 5.02 -12.21
N ALA A 277 0.71 3.91 -12.91
CA ALA A 277 1.86 3.80 -13.79
C ALA A 277 1.45 3.49 -15.25
N ASP A 278 2.38 3.71 -16.18
CA ASP A 278 2.23 3.35 -17.58
C ASP A 278 2.01 1.83 -17.73
N LYS A 279 0.88 1.47 -18.33
CA LYS A 279 0.44 0.07 -18.45
C LYS A 279 1.35 -0.77 -19.34
N GLU A 280 2.00 -0.18 -20.34
CA GLU A 280 2.91 -0.93 -21.21
C GLU A 280 4.22 -1.26 -20.48
N ILE A 281 4.70 -0.35 -19.62
CA ILE A 281 5.86 -0.63 -18.75
C ILE A 281 5.51 -1.76 -17.77
N VAL A 282 4.36 -1.67 -17.10
CA VAL A 282 3.90 -2.71 -16.16
C VAL A 282 3.76 -4.07 -16.86
N ARG A 283 3.08 -4.12 -18.01
CA ARG A 283 2.93 -5.35 -18.81
C ARG A 283 4.28 -5.88 -19.28
N GLY A 284 5.18 -5.00 -19.70
CA GLY A 284 6.53 -5.34 -20.13
C GLY A 284 7.32 -6.03 -19.02
N ILE A 285 7.26 -5.52 -17.78
CA ILE A 285 7.94 -6.12 -16.64
C ILE A 285 7.28 -7.44 -16.23
N LEU A 286 5.94 -7.52 -16.20
CA LEU A 286 5.23 -8.78 -15.90
C LEU A 286 5.54 -9.88 -16.93
N ALA A 287 5.70 -9.51 -18.20
CA ALA A 287 5.99 -10.46 -19.28
C ALA A 287 7.46 -10.90 -19.32
N ASN A 288 8.40 -9.97 -19.10
CA ASN A 288 9.83 -10.22 -19.30
C ASN A 288 10.62 -10.42 -17.99
N GLY A 289 9.99 -10.14 -16.84
CA GLY A 289 10.63 -10.06 -15.54
C GLY A 289 11.25 -8.69 -15.27
N ASN A 290 11.63 -8.48 -14.01
CA ASN A 290 12.37 -7.30 -13.57
C ASN A 290 13.71 -7.15 -14.29
N LYS A 291 14.03 -5.94 -14.75
CA LYS A 291 15.30 -5.62 -15.39
C LYS A 291 16.26 -4.93 -14.42
N TRP A 292 15.73 -3.98 -13.64
CA TRP A 292 16.54 -3.10 -12.78
C TRP A 292 16.58 -3.54 -11.34
N TYR A 293 15.47 -4.06 -10.82
CA TYR A 293 15.41 -4.54 -9.44
C TYR A 293 15.60 -6.05 -9.37
N ASN A 294 16.52 -6.53 -8.52
CA ASN A 294 16.70 -7.96 -8.31
C ASN A 294 15.88 -8.42 -7.10
N PRO A 295 14.71 -9.07 -7.29
CA PRO A 295 13.87 -9.52 -6.18
C PRO A 295 14.54 -10.59 -5.32
N TYR A 296 15.58 -11.27 -5.83
CA TYR A 296 16.30 -12.33 -5.13
C TYR A 296 17.70 -11.90 -4.65
N ALA A 297 17.96 -10.59 -4.59
CA ALA A 297 19.19 -10.06 -4.03
C ALA A 297 19.43 -10.58 -2.60
N ALA A 298 20.70 -10.85 -2.29
CA ALA A 298 21.16 -11.24 -0.96
C ALA A 298 22.38 -10.35 -0.61
N PRO A 299 22.24 -9.36 0.29
CA PRO A 299 21.03 -9.05 1.08
C PRO A 299 19.86 -8.51 0.22
N PHE A 300 18.64 -8.77 0.68
CA PHE A 300 17.43 -8.15 0.11
C PHE A 300 17.33 -6.71 0.61
N TYR A 301 16.76 -5.79 -0.18
CA TYR A 301 16.76 -4.37 0.15
C TYR A 301 15.54 -3.63 -0.41
N MET A 302 15.22 -2.50 0.22
CA MET A 302 14.23 -1.52 -0.27
C MET A 302 14.95 -0.39 -1.02
N PRO A 303 14.63 -0.11 -2.30
CA PRO A 303 15.32 0.95 -3.03
C PRO A 303 14.98 2.38 -2.58
N LEU A 304 15.99 3.24 -2.45
CA LEU A 304 15.82 4.63 -2.03
C LEU A 304 15.12 5.49 -3.09
N GLU A 305 15.40 5.28 -4.37
CA GLU A 305 14.75 5.95 -5.50
C GLU A 305 13.25 5.70 -5.50
N PHE A 306 12.82 4.52 -5.05
CA PHE A 306 11.42 4.19 -4.83
C PHE A 306 10.86 4.90 -3.58
N ALA A 307 11.43 4.64 -2.41
CA ALA A 307 10.86 5.06 -1.12
C ALA A 307 10.92 6.59 -0.86
N VAL A 308 11.88 7.29 -1.45
CA VAL A 308 12.16 8.71 -1.18
C VAL A 308 11.79 9.62 -2.37
N ALA A 309 11.62 9.06 -3.57
CA ALA A 309 11.23 9.85 -4.74
C ALA A 309 10.02 9.27 -5.47
N ALA A 310 10.19 8.17 -6.22
CA ALA A 310 9.22 7.75 -7.21
C ALA A 310 7.88 7.30 -6.62
N TYR A 311 7.83 6.77 -5.38
CA TYR A 311 6.58 6.37 -4.70
C TYR A 311 5.92 7.52 -3.92
N ARG A 312 6.53 8.71 -3.90
CA ARG A 312 6.01 9.90 -3.21
C ARG A 312 5.12 10.79 -4.07
N PHE A 313 4.67 10.26 -5.21
CA PHE A 313 3.67 10.90 -6.08
C PHE A 313 2.29 11.01 -5.41
N GLY A 314 1.99 10.13 -4.45
CA GLY A 314 0.71 10.12 -3.74
C GLY A 314 0.37 11.45 -3.07
N HIS A 315 1.38 12.24 -2.65
CA HIS A 315 1.16 13.57 -2.06
C HIS A 315 0.51 14.57 -3.02
N SER A 316 0.72 14.42 -4.33
CA SER A 316 0.08 15.25 -5.36
C SER A 316 -1.36 14.82 -5.63
N MET A 317 -1.70 13.55 -5.38
CA MET A 317 -3.04 12.99 -5.60
C MET A 317 -4.09 13.40 -4.53
N ILE A 318 -3.64 13.93 -3.39
CA ILE A 318 -4.48 14.27 -2.24
C ILE A 318 -5.42 15.45 -2.57
N ARG A 319 -6.68 15.35 -2.14
CA ARG A 319 -7.64 16.47 -2.17
C ARG A 319 -7.69 17.20 -0.83
N GLY A 320 -8.15 18.45 -0.86
CA GLY A 320 -8.46 19.22 0.34
C GLY A 320 -9.81 18.89 0.96
N VAL A 321 -10.78 18.45 0.15
CA VAL A 321 -12.12 18.05 0.59
C VAL A 321 -12.48 16.72 -0.06
N TYR A 322 -13.18 15.89 0.69
CA TYR A 322 -13.67 14.59 0.27
C TYR A 322 -15.20 14.52 0.33
N ASN A 323 -15.81 13.86 -0.64
CA ASN A 323 -17.16 13.32 -0.54
C ASN A 323 -17.11 12.08 0.39
N PHE A 324 -16.80 12.30 1.66
CA PHE A 324 -16.47 11.24 2.60
C PHE A 324 -17.71 10.38 2.94
N ASN A 325 -18.84 11.02 3.23
CA ASN A 325 -20.14 10.38 3.38
C ASN A 325 -21.28 11.41 3.23
N SER A 326 -22.52 10.98 3.43
CA SER A 326 -23.74 11.80 3.36
C SER A 326 -23.77 12.97 4.35
N ASN A 327 -23.00 12.91 5.43
CA ASN A 327 -22.84 13.97 6.42
C ASN A 327 -21.74 14.97 6.02
N PHE A 328 -20.64 14.46 5.47
CA PHE A 328 -19.38 15.16 5.26
C PHE A 328 -18.96 15.08 3.79
N ARG A 329 -19.37 16.07 3.00
CA ARG A 329 -19.07 16.11 1.58
C ARG A 329 -18.93 17.53 1.05
N VAL A 330 -18.57 17.68 -0.21
CA VAL A 330 -18.55 19.00 -0.84
C VAL A 330 -19.94 19.64 -0.72
N GLY A 331 -19.99 20.87 -0.24
CA GLY A 331 -21.22 21.63 -0.01
C GLY A 331 -21.88 21.44 1.36
N THR A 332 -21.41 20.53 2.23
CA THR A 332 -21.90 20.44 3.62
C THR A 332 -21.14 21.37 4.56
N GLN A 333 -21.72 21.64 5.74
CA GLN A 333 -21.08 22.43 6.79
C GLN A 333 -21.10 21.65 8.12
N PRO A 334 -19.94 21.18 8.62
CA PRO A 334 -18.63 21.24 7.96
C PRO A 334 -18.53 20.30 6.75
N PRO A 335 -17.62 20.56 5.80
CA PRO A 335 -17.29 19.61 4.73
C PRO A 335 -16.42 18.46 5.27
N GLY A 336 -16.27 17.37 4.51
CA GLY A 336 -15.28 16.33 4.77
C GLY A 336 -13.86 16.78 4.42
N SER A 337 -13.32 17.80 5.10
CA SER A 337 -11.99 18.32 4.79
C SER A 337 -10.88 17.34 5.19
N LEU A 338 -9.74 17.40 4.49
CA LEU A 338 -8.56 16.61 4.79
C LEU A 338 -8.16 16.74 6.27
N ASP A 339 -8.14 17.95 6.82
CA ASP A 339 -7.80 18.18 8.23
C ASP A 339 -8.73 17.43 9.18
N LEU A 340 -10.05 17.41 8.91
CA LEU A 340 -10.99 16.68 9.75
C LEU A 340 -10.75 15.17 9.69
N LEU A 341 -10.27 14.63 8.57
CA LEU A 341 -9.91 13.21 8.49
C LEU A 341 -8.73 12.85 9.41
N PHE A 342 -7.86 13.79 9.77
CA PHE A 342 -6.82 13.58 10.79
C PHE A 342 -7.35 13.79 12.22
N VAL A 343 -8.44 14.55 12.38
CA VAL A 343 -9.06 14.81 13.69
C VAL A 343 -9.72 13.55 14.27
N PHE A 344 -10.40 12.77 13.42
CA PHE A 344 -11.18 11.60 13.85
C PHE A 344 -10.36 10.29 13.83
N THR A 345 -9.12 10.39 14.29
CA THR A 345 -8.27 9.24 14.64
C THR A 345 -7.58 9.47 15.97
N ALA A 346 -7.15 8.41 16.65
CA ALA A 346 -6.41 8.59 17.89
C ALA A 346 -4.98 9.05 17.60
N LEU A 347 -4.34 8.51 16.55
CA LEU A 347 -2.95 8.83 16.19
C LEU A 347 -2.73 10.34 16.03
N SER A 348 -3.61 11.01 15.28
CA SER A 348 -3.39 12.38 14.82
C SER A 348 -4.26 13.42 15.51
N GLY A 349 -5.44 13.06 16.04
CA GLY A 349 -6.45 14.05 16.45
C GLY A 349 -7.25 13.76 17.72
N GLN A 350 -6.90 12.70 18.46
CA GLN A 350 -7.59 12.28 19.69
C GLN A 350 -9.12 12.11 19.50
N LEU A 351 -9.56 11.60 18.34
CA LEU A 351 -10.95 11.27 18.06
C LEU A 351 -11.92 12.46 18.23
N GLY A 352 -11.49 13.68 17.88
CA GLY A 352 -12.34 14.88 17.91
C GLY A 352 -12.26 15.73 19.18
N GLU A 353 -11.46 15.34 20.18
CA GLU A 353 -11.30 16.12 21.42
C GLU A 353 -10.64 17.48 21.18
N GLU A 354 -9.71 17.55 20.22
CA GLU A 354 -9.01 18.80 19.88
C GLU A 354 -9.96 19.89 19.36
N ILE A 355 -11.12 19.50 18.82
CA ILE A 355 -12.17 20.41 18.35
C ILE A 355 -13.36 20.51 19.32
N ARG A 356 -13.20 20.04 20.56
CA ARG A 356 -14.20 20.12 21.66
C ARG A 356 -15.53 19.44 21.35
N LEU A 357 -15.55 18.51 20.39
CA LEU A 357 -16.60 17.49 20.37
C LEU A 357 -16.33 16.60 21.59
N GLY A 358 -17.35 16.30 22.39
CA GLY A 358 -17.17 15.59 23.67
C GLY A 358 -16.32 14.31 23.53
N PRO A 359 -15.70 13.84 24.62
CA PRO A 359 -14.69 12.78 24.56
C PRO A 359 -15.28 11.50 23.95
N ALA A 360 -14.84 11.15 22.74
CA ALA A 360 -15.23 9.92 22.07
C ALA A 360 -14.23 8.81 22.38
N GLU A 361 -14.68 7.66 22.85
CA GLU A 361 -13.78 6.52 23.15
C GLU A 361 -13.22 5.86 21.88
N THR A 362 -14.00 5.90 20.80
CA THR A 362 -13.73 5.29 19.50
C THR A 362 -14.24 6.21 18.39
N LEU A 363 -14.07 5.83 17.12
CA LEU A 363 -14.55 6.61 15.97
C LEU A 363 -16.04 6.96 16.13
N PRO A 364 -16.45 8.23 16.07
CA PRO A 364 -17.86 8.59 16.13
C PRO A 364 -18.67 8.00 14.96
N GLU A 365 -19.87 7.48 15.22
CA GLU A 365 -20.68 6.72 14.25
C GLU A 365 -21.10 7.49 12.99
N ASN A 366 -21.12 8.83 13.03
CA ASN A 366 -21.42 9.68 11.88
C ASN A 366 -20.21 9.83 10.92
N TRP A 367 -19.01 9.43 11.35
CA TRP A 367 -17.75 9.45 10.59
C TRP A 367 -17.40 8.10 9.95
N ILE A 368 -18.36 7.20 9.80
CA ILE A 368 -18.17 5.99 9.00
C ILE A 368 -18.14 6.38 7.51
N ILE A 369 -17.17 5.87 6.76
CA ILE A 369 -17.03 6.20 5.34
C ILE A 369 -18.10 5.51 4.47
N GLU A 370 -18.61 6.23 3.46
CA GLU A 370 -19.40 5.68 2.35
C GLU A 370 -18.50 5.52 1.13
N TRP A 371 -17.85 4.36 1.04
CA TRP A 371 -16.85 4.04 0.02
C TRP A 371 -17.32 4.31 -1.41
N GLU A 372 -18.61 4.09 -1.71
CA GLU A 372 -19.24 4.34 -3.01
C GLU A 372 -19.05 5.78 -3.53
N ASN A 373 -18.74 6.75 -2.66
CA ASN A 373 -18.48 8.13 -3.06
C ASN A 373 -17.05 8.36 -3.58
N ILE A 374 -16.11 7.45 -3.27
CA ILE A 374 -14.67 7.62 -3.59
C ILE A 374 -14.05 6.41 -4.29
N ILE A 375 -14.83 5.34 -4.54
CA ILE A 375 -14.41 4.16 -5.28
C ILE A 375 -15.50 3.70 -6.27
N GLY A 376 -15.07 3.24 -7.44
CA GLY A 376 -15.95 2.74 -8.48
C GLY A 376 -15.77 3.51 -9.79
N SER A 377 -16.85 3.59 -10.56
CA SER A 377 -16.90 4.24 -11.87
C SER A 377 -18.20 5.01 -11.97
N GLY A 378 -18.14 6.29 -12.33
CA GLY A 378 -19.30 7.16 -12.51
C GLY A 378 -18.96 8.61 -12.21
N ASP A 379 -19.74 9.54 -12.76
CA ASP A 379 -19.47 10.99 -12.67
C ASP A 379 -19.59 11.52 -11.23
N ASP A 380 -20.34 10.82 -10.37
CA ASP A 380 -20.50 11.17 -8.95
C ASP A 380 -19.37 10.63 -8.05
N VAL A 381 -18.49 9.77 -8.57
CA VAL A 381 -17.36 9.22 -7.82
C VAL A 381 -16.25 10.25 -7.79
N MET A 382 -15.83 10.64 -6.59
CA MET A 382 -14.72 11.55 -6.42
C MET A 382 -13.39 10.91 -6.82
N THR A 383 -12.63 11.61 -7.64
CA THR A 383 -11.32 11.20 -8.13
C THR A 383 -10.19 11.93 -7.43
N THR A 384 -8.97 11.42 -7.55
CA THR A 384 -7.76 12.07 -7.03
C THR A 384 -7.48 13.35 -7.80
N ARG A 385 -6.61 14.20 -7.24
CA ARG A 385 -5.91 15.19 -8.07
C ARG A 385 -4.94 14.50 -9.04
N LYS A 386 -4.59 15.18 -10.12
CA LYS A 386 -3.54 14.79 -11.07
C LYS A 386 -2.19 14.66 -10.37
N ILE A 387 -1.33 13.82 -10.90
CA ILE A 387 0.08 13.71 -10.49
C ILE A 387 0.85 14.85 -11.17
N ASP A 388 1.17 15.89 -10.42
CA ASP A 388 1.91 17.05 -10.92
C ASP A 388 2.78 17.73 -9.84
N THR A 389 3.38 18.87 -10.18
CA THR A 389 4.31 19.61 -9.30
C THR A 389 3.61 20.55 -8.30
N LYS A 390 2.27 20.49 -8.22
CA LYS A 390 1.42 21.21 -7.26
C LYS A 390 0.94 20.24 -6.18
N LEU A 391 0.89 20.72 -4.94
CA LEU A 391 0.37 19.98 -3.79
C LEU A 391 -0.76 20.77 -3.15
N ALA A 392 -1.82 20.06 -2.79
CA ALA A 392 -3.00 20.64 -2.15
C ALA A 392 -2.62 21.39 -0.86
N ALA A 393 -2.93 22.69 -0.81
CA ALA A 393 -2.65 23.56 0.32
C ALA A 393 -3.93 24.02 1.07
N PHE A 394 -5.06 23.37 0.80
CA PHE A 394 -6.37 23.70 1.37
C PHE A 394 -6.29 23.91 2.89
N GLY A 395 -6.90 25.02 3.34
CA GLY A 395 -6.95 25.39 4.75
C GLY A 395 -5.70 26.09 5.30
N LEU A 396 -4.67 26.38 4.50
CA LEU A 396 -3.47 27.11 4.95
C LEU A 396 -3.78 28.42 5.69
N ASN A 397 -4.82 29.14 5.24
CA ASN A 397 -5.25 30.41 5.85
C ASN A 397 -6.39 30.24 6.87
N ASN A 398 -6.76 29.00 7.24
CA ASN A 398 -7.85 28.75 8.19
C ASN A 398 -7.34 28.92 9.64
N PRO A 399 -7.86 29.90 10.40
CA PRO A 399 -7.45 30.13 11.78
C PRO A 399 -7.83 29.00 12.74
N ARG A 400 -8.66 28.04 12.31
CA ARG A 400 -9.02 26.82 13.07
C ARG A 400 -8.14 25.61 12.74
N GLY A 401 -7.10 25.81 11.93
CA GLY A 401 -6.20 24.77 11.43
C GLY A 401 -6.43 24.45 9.96
N GLY A 402 -5.33 24.23 9.27
CA GLY A 402 -5.29 23.69 7.92
C GLY A 402 -3.90 23.75 7.29
N GLY A 403 -3.81 23.34 6.02
CA GLY A 403 -2.56 23.24 5.29
C GLY A 403 -1.77 21.97 5.62
N ALA A 404 -2.40 20.83 5.88
CA ALA A 404 -1.77 19.57 6.34
C ALA A 404 -0.37 19.27 5.75
N LEU A 405 -0.20 19.37 4.43
CA LEU A 405 1.10 19.09 3.76
C LEU A 405 2.16 20.18 3.96
N PHE A 406 1.76 21.35 4.44
CA PHE A 406 2.56 22.57 4.61
C PHE A 406 2.60 23.09 6.06
N ASN A 407 1.87 22.43 6.96
CA ASN A 407 1.70 22.80 8.36
C ASN A 407 1.70 21.55 9.25
N LEU A 408 2.67 20.65 9.03
CA LEU A 408 2.82 19.42 9.80
C LEU A 408 3.02 19.73 11.28
N LYS A 409 2.40 18.90 12.14
CA LYS A 409 2.36 19.05 13.59
C LYS A 409 3.10 17.91 14.28
N ASP A 410 3.56 18.15 15.49
CA ASP A 410 3.99 17.10 16.41
C ASP A 410 2.79 16.29 16.94
N THR A 411 3.06 15.24 17.73
CA THR A 411 2.02 14.39 18.34
C THR A 411 1.14 15.13 19.35
N GLY A 412 1.56 16.32 19.80
CA GLY A 412 0.78 17.24 20.65
C GLY A 412 -0.10 18.20 19.85
N GLY A 413 -0.07 18.16 18.52
CA GLY A 413 -0.86 19.04 17.65
C GLY A 413 -0.21 20.42 17.41
N THR A 414 1.04 20.62 17.83
CA THR A 414 1.77 21.89 17.64
C THR A 414 2.50 21.88 16.30
N PRO A 415 2.36 22.94 15.46
CA PRO A 415 3.13 23.05 14.21
C PRO A 415 4.64 22.93 14.43
N LEU A 416 5.31 22.17 13.57
CA LEU A 416 6.76 22.00 13.62
C LEU A 416 7.48 23.31 13.28
N VAL A 417 8.57 23.60 13.99
CA VAL A 417 9.40 24.80 13.81
C VAL A 417 10.86 24.42 13.52
N PRO A 418 11.61 25.19 12.70
CA PRO A 418 11.19 26.38 11.94
C PRO A 418 10.19 26.05 10.82
N ALA A 419 9.60 27.04 10.16
CA ALA A 419 8.50 26.82 9.17
C ALA A 419 8.85 25.85 8.03
N ASP A 420 10.12 25.65 7.70
CA ASP A 420 10.52 24.62 6.73
C ASP A 420 10.35 23.18 7.25
N ALA A 421 10.39 22.98 8.57
CA ALA A 421 10.11 21.69 9.22
C ALA A 421 8.66 21.25 9.03
N SER A 422 7.73 22.19 8.89
CA SER A 422 6.31 21.89 8.70
C SER A 422 5.94 21.65 7.23
N ARG A 423 6.86 21.86 6.28
CA ARG A 423 6.64 21.71 4.83
C ARG A 423 7.12 20.36 4.30
N LEU A 424 6.18 19.50 3.93
CA LEU A 424 6.48 18.15 3.41
C LEU A 424 7.40 18.18 2.18
N ALA A 425 7.12 19.06 1.22
CA ALA A 425 7.90 19.14 -0.02
C ALA A 425 9.37 19.51 0.21
N VAL A 426 9.61 20.45 1.14
CA VAL A 426 10.96 20.86 1.54
C VAL A 426 11.71 19.67 2.16
N ARG A 427 11.08 19.00 3.13
CA ARG A 427 11.64 17.79 3.76
C ARG A 427 11.99 16.72 2.72
N ASN A 428 11.11 16.51 1.74
CA ASN A 428 11.30 15.46 0.76
C ASN A 428 12.46 15.74 -0.20
N LEU A 429 12.55 16.97 -0.72
CA LEU A 429 13.62 17.40 -1.60
C LEU A 429 14.99 17.35 -0.91
N LEU A 430 15.07 17.85 0.32
CA LEU A 430 16.31 17.80 1.11
C LEU A 430 16.69 16.35 1.45
N ARG A 431 15.71 15.48 1.74
CA ARG A 431 15.97 14.06 2.02
C ARG A 431 16.51 13.35 0.78
N GLY A 432 15.94 13.61 -0.40
CA GLY A 432 16.45 13.09 -1.65
C GLY A 432 17.90 13.51 -1.93
N TYR A 433 18.23 14.79 -1.69
CA TYR A 433 19.59 15.30 -1.83
C TYR A 433 20.55 14.66 -0.81
N ARG A 434 20.14 14.57 0.46
CA ARG A 434 20.94 13.95 1.53
C ARG A 434 21.29 12.49 1.23
N LEU A 435 20.34 11.76 0.65
CA LEU A 435 20.47 10.35 0.32
C LEU A 435 21.04 10.10 -1.09
N ARG A 436 21.70 11.11 -1.67
CA ARG A 436 22.39 11.04 -2.97
C ARG A 436 21.50 10.49 -4.11
N LEU A 437 20.20 10.81 -4.11
CA LEU A 437 19.36 10.37 -5.20
C LEU A 437 19.86 10.96 -6.53
N PRO A 438 19.92 10.16 -7.61
CA PRO A 438 20.29 10.66 -8.93
C PRO A 438 19.27 11.69 -9.43
N THR A 439 19.66 12.48 -10.42
CA THR A 439 18.75 13.38 -11.13
C THR A 439 17.80 12.58 -12.01
N GLY A 440 16.63 13.14 -12.31
CA GLY A 440 15.67 12.49 -13.20
C GLY A 440 16.22 12.23 -14.59
N GLN A 441 17.00 13.16 -15.13
CA GLN A 441 17.70 13.02 -16.41
C GLN A 441 18.66 11.82 -16.40
N ALA A 442 19.49 11.68 -15.36
CA ALA A 442 20.43 10.57 -15.25
C ALA A 442 19.73 9.21 -15.21
N VAL A 443 18.59 9.12 -14.50
CA VAL A 443 17.78 7.90 -14.48
C VAL A 443 17.16 7.63 -15.86
N ALA A 444 16.54 8.64 -16.48
CA ALA A 444 15.93 8.53 -17.81
C ALA A 444 16.95 8.01 -18.85
N HIS A 445 18.14 8.61 -18.86
CA HIS A 445 19.26 8.21 -19.71
C HIS A 445 19.64 6.75 -19.50
N LEU A 446 19.86 6.34 -18.24
CA LEU A 446 20.26 4.98 -17.90
C LEU A 446 19.23 3.95 -18.31
N ILE A 447 17.95 4.22 -18.06
CA ILE A 447 16.88 3.26 -18.37
C ILE A 447 16.51 3.25 -19.87
N GLY A 448 17.04 4.20 -20.64
CA GLY A 448 16.88 4.28 -22.10
C GLY A 448 15.56 4.92 -22.54
N VAL A 449 15.03 5.86 -21.75
CA VAL A 449 13.84 6.67 -22.11
C VAL A 449 14.27 8.09 -22.43
N GLU A 450 13.43 8.82 -23.18
CA GLU A 450 13.71 10.20 -23.54
C GLU A 450 13.70 11.11 -22.30
N GLU A 451 14.76 11.90 -22.15
CA GLU A 451 14.84 12.88 -21.07
C GLU A 451 13.90 14.06 -21.35
N LEU A 452 13.14 14.50 -20.34
CA LEU A 452 12.43 15.78 -20.42
C LEU A 452 13.39 16.92 -20.77
N THR A 453 13.00 17.70 -21.77
CA THR A 453 13.67 18.95 -22.13
C THR A 453 13.52 20.01 -21.05
N LYS A 454 14.41 21.02 -21.05
CA LYS A 454 14.31 22.18 -20.15
C LYS A 454 12.94 22.85 -20.24
N ASP A 455 12.42 23.00 -21.46
CA ASP A 455 11.13 23.66 -21.70
C ASP A 455 9.97 22.84 -21.13
N GLN A 456 10.00 21.51 -21.23
CA GLN A 456 8.99 20.63 -20.62
C GLN A 456 9.03 20.72 -19.09
N ILE A 457 10.22 20.69 -18.47
CA ILE A 457 10.37 20.80 -17.01
C ILE A 457 9.88 22.17 -16.54
N ARG A 458 10.23 23.24 -17.27
CA ARG A 458 9.79 24.60 -16.97
C ARG A 458 8.28 24.77 -17.15
N ALA A 459 7.69 24.17 -18.19
CA ALA A 459 6.25 24.21 -18.46
C ALA A 459 5.43 23.38 -17.45
N ALA A 460 6.03 22.32 -16.89
CA ALA A 460 5.42 21.52 -15.84
C ALA A 460 5.24 22.30 -14.53
N ALA A 461 5.98 23.39 -14.31
CA ALA A 461 5.88 24.17 -13.10
C ALA A 461 4.45 24.67 -12.80
N GLY A 462 4.03 24.55 -11.54
CA GLY A 462 2.68 24.87 -11.06
C GLY A 462 2.40 26.36 -10.94
N SER A 463 3.44 27.20 -10.84
CA SER A 463 3.33 28.65 -10.63
C SER A 463 4.51 29.41 -11.23
N ASP A 464 4.37 30.73 -11.40
CA ASP A 464 5.49 31.60 -11.81
C ASP A 464 6.62 31.63 -10.78
N ALA A 465 6.28 31.57 -9.49
CA ALA A 465 7.28 31.47 -8.42
C ALA A 465 8.10 30.18 -8.54
N GLN A 466 7.45 29.05 -8.83
CA GLN A 466 8.13 27.79 -9.06
C GLN A 466 9.02 27.85 -10.33
N ARG A 467 8.52 28.45 -11.43
CA ARG A 467 9.33 28.70 -12.65
C ARG A 467 10.58 29.51 -12.36
N ALA A 468 10.45 30.60 -11.60
CA ALA A 468 11.59 31.44 -11.23
C ALA A 468 12.65 30.66 -10.44
N VAL A 469 12.26 29.78 -9.52
CA VAL A 469 13.22 28.93 -8.80
C VAL A 469 13.95 27.97 -9.74
N LEU A 470 13.25 27.38 -10.72
CA LEU A 470 13.87 26.51 -11.73
C LEU A 470 14.85 27.30 -12.60
N ASP A 471 14.49 28.50 -13.04
CA ASP A 471 15.33 29.39 -13.87
C ASP A 471 16.58 29.90 -13.10
N ASP A 472 16.44 30.16 -11.79
CA ASP A 472 17.51 30.60 -10.89
C ASP A 472 18.44 29.47 -10.41
N SER A 473 18.21 28.23 -10.83
CA SER A 473 18.93 27.04 -10.36
C SER A 473 19.40 26.16 -11.52
N GLU A 474 20.14 25.10 -11.19
CA GLU A 474 20.52 24.07 -12.18
C GLU A 474 19.42 23.03 -12.40
N PHE A 475 18.23 23.20 -11.80
CA PHE A 475 17.19 22.17 -11.77
C PHE A 475 16.47 21.95 -13.10
N LEU A 476 16.66 22.80 -14.11
CA LEU A 476 16.21 22.52 -15.49
C LEU A 476 17.09 21.48 -16.20
N THR A 477 18.31 21.25 -15.72
CA THR A 477 19.27 20.29 -16.30
C THR A 477 19.63 19.14 -15.36
N ARG A 478 19.54 19.38 -14.05
CA ARG A 478 19.83 18.43 -12.98
C ARG A 478 18.66 18.45 -12.01
N THR A 479 17.54 17.87 -12.43
CA THR A 479 16.28 17.97 -11.68
C THR A 479 16.27 16.95 -10.53
N PRO A 480 15.90 17.35 -9.31
CA PRO A 480 15.69 16.40 -8.21
C PRO A 480 14.69 15.30 -8.62
N LEU A 481 15.02 14.02 -8.41
CA LEU A 481 14.26 12.88 -8.95
C LEU A 481 12.75 12.95 -8.65
N TRP A 482 12.39 13.28 -7.41
CA TRP A 482 10.98 13.40 -7.02
C TRP A 482 10.24 14.46 -7.84
N TYR A 483 10.84 15.64 -8.00
CA TYR A 483 10.26 16.71 -8.81
C TYR A 483 10.18 16.31 -10.29
N TYR A 484 11.22 15.64 -10.80
CA TYR A 484 11.24 15.17 -12.18
C TYR A 484 10.10 14.20 -12.47
N VAL A 485 9.85 13.20 -11.60
CA VAL A 485 8.76 12.23 -11.78
C VAL A 485 7.39 12.91 -11.82
N LEU A 486 7.18 13.95 -11.01
CA LEU A 486 5.95 14.75 -11.02
C LEU A 486 5.85 15.60 -12.29
N ALA A 487 6.95 16.24 -12.71
CA ALA A 487 7.01 17.02 -13.94
C ALA A 487 6.79 16.15 -15.18
N GLU A 488 7.31 14.93 -15.17
CA GLU A 488 7.19 13.92 -16.23
C GLU A 488 5.73 13.47 -16.41
N ALA A 489 5.05 13.14 -15.30
CA ALA A 489 3.63 12.81 -15.31
C ALA A 489 2.80 13.93 -15.93
N LYS A 490 3.04 15.19 -15.52
CA LYS A 490 2.36 16.36 -16.08
C LYS A 490 2.68 16.59 -17.56
N ALA A 491 3.96 16.58 -17.93
CA ALA A 491 4.42 16.95 -19.27
C ALA A 491 4.02 15.94 -20.34
N LEU A 492 4.00 14.64 -20.02
CA LEU A 492 3.77 13.58 -20.99
C LEU A 492 2.34 13.04 -20.99
N HIS A 493 1.65 13.14 -19.85
CA HIS A 493 0.34 12.48 -19.65
C HIS A 493 -0.68 13.38 -18.93
N GLU A 494 -0.45 14.70 -18.86
CA GLU A 494 -1.31 15.65 -18.16
C GLU A 494 -1.61 15.25 -16.71
N GLY A 495 -0.68 14.52 -16.07
CA GLY A 495 -0.80 14.03 -14.69
C GLY A 495 -1.81 12.91 -14.48
N ALA A 496 -2.27 12.24 -15.56
CA ALA A 496 -3.20 11.13 -15.45
C ALA A 496 -2.59 9.87 -14.80
N HIS A 497 -1.28 9.65 -15.00
CA HIS A 497 -0.46 8.61 -14.38
C HIS A 497 1.02 9.03 -14.41
N LEU A 498 1.89 8.27 -13.75
CA LEU A 498 3.35 8.45 -13.78
C LEU A 498 3.90 8.32 -15.21
N GLY A 499 4.90 9.12 -15.54
CA GLY A 499 5.65 8.97 -16.80
C GLY A 499 6.63 7.79 -16.77
N PRO A 500 7.47 7.63 -17.82
CA PRO A 500 8.34 6.48 -17.98
C PRO A 500 9.33 6.22 -16.84
N VAL A 501 10.01 7.25 -16.30
CA VAL A 501 10.93 7.10 -15.17
C VAL A 501 10.18 6.69 -13.91
N GLY A 502 9.12 7.42 -13.57
CA GLY A 502 8.32 7.12 -12.38
C GLY A 502 7.71 5.72 -12.43
N SER A 503 7.12 5.37 -13.58
CA SER A 503 6.50 4.07 -13.82
C SER A 503 7.50 2.93 -13.75
N THR A 504 8.70 3.09 -14.32
CA THR A 504 9.74 2.05 -14.28
C THR A 504 10.16 1.77 -12.85
N ILE A 505 10.50 2.81 -12.06
CA ILE A 505 10.92 2.62 -10.67
C ILE A 505 9.82 1.96 -9.84
N VAL A 506 8.58 2.48 -9.92
CA VAL A 506 7.47 1.98 -9.10
C VAL A 506 7.09 0.55 -9.49
N ALA A 507 7.01 0.24 -10.79
CA ALA A 507 6.64 -1.09 -11.27
C ALA A 507 7.73 -2.13 -10.99
N GLU A 508 9.00 -1.81 -11.25
CA GLU A 508 10.13 -2.70 -10.95
C GLU A 508 10.12 -3.12 -9.48
N VAL A 509 9.97 -2.16 -8.58
CA VAL A 509 9.99 -2.45 -7.15
C VAL A 509 8.75 -3.24 -6.75
N LEU A 510 7.53 -2.74 -6.98
CA LEU A 510 6.32 -3.43 -6.49
C LEU A 510 6.17 -4.85 -7.05
N ILE A 511 6.44 -5.07 -8.35
CA ILE A 511 6.42 -6.41 -8.95
C ILE A 511 7.50 -7.29 -8.31
N GLY A 512 8.69 -6.75 -8.06
CA GLY A 512 9.76 -7.49 -7.41
C GLY A 512 9.46 -7.86 -5.96
N LEU A 513 8.86 -6.94 -5.18
CA LEU A 513 8.42 -7.23 -3.80
C LEU A 513 7.36 -8.35 -3.80
N ALA A 514 6.39 -8.29 -4.70
CA ALA A 514 5.39 -9.34 -4.87
C ALA A 514 6.04 -10.67 -5.25
N LEU A 515 7.03 -10.70 -6.15
CA LEU A 515 7.78 -11.91 -6.53
C LEU A 515 8.64 -12.48 -5.40
N ARG A 516 9.06 -11.63 -4.45
CA ARG A 516 9.87 -12.06 -3.29
C ARG A 516 9.03 -12.80 -2.25
N SER A 517 7.74 -12.47 -2.12
CA SER A 517 6.82 -13.18 -1.22
C SER A 517 6.83 -14.70 -1.46
N ASP A 518 6.81 -15.48 -0.37
CA ASP A 518 6.92 -16.94 -0.42
C ASP A 518 5.72 -17.60 -1.10
N ASP A 519 4.52 -17.07 -0.86
CA ASP A 519 3.23 -17.53 -1.40
C ASP A 519 2.66 -16.57 -2.45
N SER A 520 3.53 -15.79 -3.09
CA SER A 520 3.19 -14.82 -4.14
C SER A 520 2.18 -15.35 -5.17
N TYR A 521 1.18 -14.54 -5.52
CA TYR A 521 0.28 -14.89 -6.64
C TYR A 521 1.03 -14.97 -7.98
N LEU A 522 2.11 -14.20 -8.17
CA LEU A 522 2.95 -14.25 -9.38
C LEU A 522 3.78 -15.54 -9.47
N ARG A 523 4.07 -16.18 -8.33
CA ARG A 523 4.73 -17.49 -8.27
C ARG A 523 3.72 -18.63 -8.25
N THR A 524 2.48 -18.35 -7.88
CA THR A 524 1.40 -19.33 -7.84
C THR A 524 0.84 -19.52 -9.22
N ALA A 525 1.17 -20.66 -9.81
CA ALA A 525 1.07 -20.77 -11.23
C ALA A 525 -0.35 -21.16 -11.67
N GLY A 526 -0.86 -20.49 -12.70
CA GLY A 526 -2.29 -20.56 -13.05
C GLY A 526 -3.22 -19.93 -12.01
N TRP A 527 -2.67 -19.26 -10.98
CA TRP A 527 -3.48 -18.52 -10.03
C TRP A 527 -4.30 -17.46 -10.74
N ARG A 528 -5.55 -17.36 -10.34
CA ARG A 528 -6.48 -16.30 -10.76
C ARG A 528 -7.22 -15.86 -9.50
N PRO A 529 -7.72 -14.62 -9.45
CA PRO A 529 -8.54 -14.21 -8.33
C PRO A 529 -9.72 -15.16 -8.15
N THR A 530 -9.93 -15.53 -6.90
CA THR A 530 -10.81 -16.62 -6.47
C THR A 530 -11.99 -16.11 -5.67
N LEU A 531 -11.82 -14.94 -5.06
CA LEU A 531 -12.85 -14.27 -4.29
C LEU A 531 -13.89 -13.64 -5.21
N PRO A 532 -15.14 -13.46 -4.74
CA PRO A 532 -16.19 -12.86 -5.53
C PRO A 532 -15.79 -11.48 -6.06
N SER A 533 -16.02 -11.27 -7.34
CA SER A 533 -15.61 -10.07 -8.06
C SER A 533 -16.65 -9.71 -9.12
N ARG A 534 -16.83 -8.41 -9.40
CA ARG A 534 -17.74 -7.99 -10.48
C ARG A 534 -17.32 -8.48 -11.87
N LYS A 535 -16.02 -8.55 -12.13
CA LYS A 535 -15.45 -8.99 -13.40
C LYS A 535 -14.77 -10.33 -13.19
N PRO A 536 -15.30 -11.44 -13.74
CA PRO A 536 -14.68 -12.73 -13.57
C PRO A 536 -13.20 -12.74 -13.98
N GLY A 537 -12.34 -13.29 -13.12
CA GLY A 537 -10.89 -13.36 -13.36
C GLY A 537 -10.12 -12.08 -13.03
N HIS A 538 -10.79 -11.03 -12.54
CA HIS A 538 -10.18 -9.80 -12.05
C HIS A 538 -10.69 -9.50 -10.64
N PHE A 539 -9.85 -8.94 -9.78
CA PHE A 539 -10.23 -8.54 -8.44
C PHE A 539 -9.64 -7.17 -8.14
N GLU A 540 -10.52 -6.18 -8.01
CA GLU A 540 -10.16 -4.78 -7.78
C GLU A 540 -10.34 -4.44 -6.28
N LEU A 541 -9.80 -3.31 -5.81
CA LEU A 541 -10.01 -2.83 -4.43
C LEU A 541 -11.51 -2.78 -4.07
N ALA A 542 -12.36 -2.39 -5.02
CA ALA A 542 -13.81 -2.35 -4.84
C ALA A 542 -14.41 -3.72 -4.52
N ASP A 543 -13.84 -4.81 -5.03
CA ASP A 543 -14.29 -6.17 -4.72
C ASP A 543 -13.88 -6.59 -3.31
N LEU A 544 -12.69 -6.19 -2.84
CA LEU A 544 -12.29 -6.36 -1.44
C LEU A 544 -13.22 -5.61 -0.48
N LEU A 545 -13.57 -4.37 -0.80
CA LEU A 545 -14.50 -3.58 0.03
C LEU A 545 -15.91 -4.19 0.05
N ARG A 546 -16.34 -4.80 -1.05
CA ARG A 546 -17.61 -5.57 -1.13
C ARG A 546 -17.55 -6.83 -0.28
N LEU A 547 -16.46 -7.58 -0.38
CA LEU A 547 -16.21 -8.77 0.43
C LEU A 547 -16.26 -8.43 1.92
N ALA A 548 -15.63 -7.31 2.31
CA ALA A 548 -15.63 -6.79 3.67
C ALA A 548 -16.99 -6.24 4.13
N GLY A 549 -18.00 -6.18 3.26
CA GLY A 549 -19.32 -5.64 3.57
C GLY A 549 -19.35 -4.12 3.82
N VAL A 550 -18.29 -3.39 3.46
CA VAL A 550 -18.21 -1.92 3.63
C VAL A 550 -18.61 -1.16 2.37
N LEU A 551 -18.60 -1.83 1.20
CA LEU A 551 -19.18 -1.35 -0.06
C LEU A 551 -20.39 -2.23 -0.43
N PRO A 552 -21.55 -1.65 -0.80
CA PRO A 552 -22.74 -2.44 -1.16
C PRO A 552 -22.56 -3.35 -2.37
N GLY A 553 -23.40 -4.39 -2.45
CA GLY A 553 -23.46 -5.32 -3.58
C GLY A 553 -22.36 -6.38 -3.59
N GLY A 554 -21.84 -6.75 -2.42
CA GLY A 554 -20.92 -7.87 -2.26
C GLY A 554 -21.63 -9.23 -2.23
N GLU A 555 -20.96 -10.23 -2.79
CA GLU A 555 -21.32 -11.64 -2.67
C GLU A 555 -20.38 -12.32 -1.69
N GLN A 556 -20.84 -13.38 -1.03
CA GLN A 556 -20.01 -14.18 -0.14
C GLN A 556 -19.14 -15.16 -0.94
N PRO A 557 -17.88 -15.43 -0.52
CA PRO A 557 -17.06 -16.44 -1.16
C PRO A 557 -17.75 -17.80 -1.13
N ARG A 558 -17.60 -18.56 -2.21
CA ARG A 558 -18.17 -19.91 -2.28
C ARG A 558 -17.14 -20.90 -1.78
N THR A 559 -17.41 -21.51 -0.63
CA THR A 559 -16.63 -22.63 -0.12
C THR A 559 -17.47 -23.90 -0.02
N TYR A 560 -16.78 -25.04 0.06
CA TYR A 560 -17.39 -26.35 0.27
C TYR A 560 -16.59 -27.13 1.30
N LYS A 561 -17.28 -27.53 2.38
CA LYS A 561 -16.70 -28.43 3.38
C LYS A 561 -16.88 -29.87 2.92
N VAL A 562 -15.76 -30.52 2.60
CA VAL A 562 -15.68 -31.90 2.10
C VAL A 562 -16.36 -32.85 3.06
N ARG A 563 -17.21 -33.73 2.52
CA ARG A 563 -17.97 -34.75 3.25
C ARG A 563 -17.38 -36.13 3.02
N PRO A 564 -17.64 -37.11 3.90
CA PRO A 564 -17.28 -38.50 3.67
C PRO A 564 -17.79 -39.00 2.31
N GLY A 565 -16.88 -39.54 1.50
CA GLY A 565 -17.19 -40.07 0.18
C GLY A 565 -17.02 -39.08 -0.98
N ASP A 566 -16.69 -37.81 -0.72
CA ASP A 566 -16.52 -36.80 -1.76
C ASP A 566 -15.35 -37.02 -2.72
N SER A 567 -15.46 -36.41 -3.91
CA SER A 567 -14.44 -36.35 -4.95
C SER A 567 -14.60 -35.02 -5.69
N LEU A 568 -13.52 -34.46 -6.24
CA LEU A 568 -13.58 -33.15 -6.91
C LEU A 568 -14.59 -33.13 -8.08
N SER A 569 -14.71 -34.23 -8.83
CA SER A 569 -15.70 -34.37 -9.91
C SER A 569 -17.14 -34.38 -9.42
N ARG A 570 -17.43 -35.08 -8.31
CA ARG A 570 -18.76 -35.07 -7.69
C ARG A 570 -19.11 -33.68 -7.17
N ILE A 571 -18.17 -33.03 -6.49
CA ILE A 571 -18.35 -31.66 -6.01
C ILE A 571 -18.60 -30.72 -7.19
N ALA A 572 -17.82 -30.81 -8.28
CA ALA A 572 -18.02 -30.00 -9.48
C ALA A 572 -19.40 -30.24 -10.13
N ARG A 573 -19.86 -31.50 -10.19
CA ARG A 573 -21.21 -31.82 -10.68
C ARG A 573 -22.30 -31.15 -9.85
N GLU A 574 -22.20 -31.25 -8.53
CA GLU A 574 -23.23 -30.76 -7.61
C GLU A 574 -23.19 -29.24 -7.44
N GLN A 575 -22.00 -28.65 -7.37
CA GLN A 575 -21.80 -27.24 -7.04
C GLN A 575 -21.65 -26.34 -8.27
N LEU A 576 -21.20 -26.89 -9.41
CA LEU A 576 -20.93 -26.15 -10.64
C LEU A 576 -21.80 -26.63 -11.82
N GLY A 577 -22.64 -27.65 -11.62
CA GLY A 577 -23.50 -28.24 -12.65
C GLY A 577 -22.75 -29.02 -13.73
N ASN A 578 -21.42 -29.18 -13.62
CA ASN A 578 -20.60 -29.83 -14.63
C ASN A 578 -19.39 -30.52 -13.98
N GLU A 579 -19.38 -31.86 -14.01
CA GLU A 579 -18.30 -32.66 -13.43
C GLU A 579 -16.94 -32.44 -14.10
N ALA A 580 -16.90 -32.04 -15.38
CA ALA A 580 -15.67 -31.77 -16.11
C ALA A 580 -14.91 -30.54 -15.57
N ARG A 581 -15.56 -29.69 -14.75
CA ARG A 581 -14.97 -28.49 -14.14
C ARG A 581 -14.19 -28.76 -12.86
N TRP A 582 -14.03 -30.02 -12.45
CA TRP A 582 -13.21 -30.37 -11.30
C TRP A 582 -11.76 -29.83 -11.34
N PRO A 583 -11.09 -29.68 -12.51
CA PRO A 583 -9.75 -29.09 -12.57
C PRO A 583 -9.71 -27.65 -12.06
N GLU A 584 -10.81 -26.90 -12.20
CA GLU A 584 -10.91 -25.55 -11.66
C GLU A 584 -10.85 -25.58 -10.13
N ILE A 585 -11.58 -26.51 -9.48
CA ILE A 585 -11.54 -26.70 -8.02
C ILE A 585 -10.14 -27.14 -7.58
N PHE A 586 -9.50 -28.06 -8.31
CA PHE A 586 -8.16 -28.52 -7.98
C PHE A 586 -7.14 -27.38 -8.05
N VAL A 587 -7.06 -26.67 -9.18
CA VAL A 587 -6.09 -25.56 -9.38
C VAL A 587 -6.30 -24.48 -8.34
N LEU A 588 -7.56 -24.17 -8.02
CA LEU A 588 -7.93 -23.20 -7.01
C LEU A 588 -7.46 -23.57 -5.59
N ASN A 589 -7.37 -24.87 -5.29
CA ASN A 589 -7.01 -25.38 -3.97
C ASN A 589 -5.68 -26.15 -3.97
N ARG A 590 -4.86 -26.01 -5.02
CA ARG A 590 -3.62 -26.80 -5.22
C ARG A 590 -2.59 -26.63 -4.12
N ALA A 591 -2.66 -25.52 -3.38
CA ALA A 591 -1.81 -25.26 -2.23
C ALA A 591 -2.15 -26.14 -1.00
N THR A 592 -3.34 -26.73 -0.96
CA THR A 592 -3.77 -27.68 0.09
C THR A 592 -4.08 -29.08 -0.45
N ILE A 593 -4.30 -29.21 -1.77
CA ILE A 593 -4.50 -30.49 -2.45
C ILE A 593 -3.29 -30.81 -3.32
N GLN A 594 -2.41 -31.70 -2.85
CA GLN A 594 -1.26 -32.18 -3.64
C GLN A 594 -1.65 -33.20 -4.71
N ASN A 595 -2.66 -34.03 -4.41
CA ASN A 595 -3.18 -35.04 -5.33
C ASN A 595 -4.69 -34.84 -5.49
N PRO A 596 -5.21 -34.58 -6.70
CA PRO A 596 -6.63 -34.30 -6.94
C PRO A 596 -7.57 -35.44 -6.53
N ASP A 597 -7.06 -36.68 -6.45
CA ASP A 597 -7.83 -37.84 -6.01
C ASP A 597 -7.86 -38.01 -4.48
N ARG A 598 -7.21 -37.11 -3.73
CA ARG A 598 -7.11 -37.16 -2.26
C ARG A 598 -7.59 -35.86 -1.63
N ILE A 599 -8.85 -35.88 -1.20
CA ILE A 599 -9.46 -34.85 -0.35
C ILE A 599 -9.97 -35.51 0.94
N PHE A 600 -9.98 -34.76 2.04
CA PHE A 600 -10.31 -35.31 3.36
C PHE A 600 -11.61 -34.71 3.92
N PRO A 601 -12.48 -35.51 4.56
CA PRO A 601 -13.66 -34.97 5.24
C PRO A 601 -13.29 -33.84 6.21
N GLY A 602 -14.06 -32.76 6.16
CA GLY A 602 -13.83 -31.56 6.95
C GLY A 602 -12.93 -30.51 6.28
N GLN A 603 -12.16 -30.88 5.25
CA GLN A 603 -11.38 -29.94 4.45
C GLN A 603 -12.30 -28.91 3.79
N VAL A 604 -11.93 -27.63 3.82
CA VAL A 604 -12.69 -26.56 3.17
C VAL A 604 -12.03 -26.23 1.84
N LEU A 605 -12.82 -26.30 0.77
CA LEU A 605 -12.38 -26.01 -0.60
C LEU A 605 -13.03 -24.73 -1.09
N PHE A 606 -12.26 -23.85 -1.69
CA PHE A 606 -12.81 -22.79 -2.50
C PHE A 606 -13.45 -23.37 -3.75
N LEU A 607 -14.58 -22.79 -4.15
CA LEU A 607 -15.27 -23.14 -5.38
C LEU A 607 -15.15 -21.98 -6.38
N PRO A 608 -14.92 -22.27 -7.67
CA PRO A 608 -15.00 -21.24 -8.69
C PRO A 608 -16.44 -20.72 -8.83
N PRO A 609 -16.64 -19.61 -9.57
CA PRO A 609 -17.98 -19.13 -9.91
C PRO A 609 -18.85 -20.22 -10.54
N ALA A 610 -20.16 -20.18 -10.27
CA ALA A 610 -21.09 -21.19 -10.76
C ALA A 610 -21.11 -21.23 -12.29
N GLN A 611 -20.93 -20.08 -12.95
CA GLN A 611 -20.70 -20.02 -14.39
C GLN A 611 -19.20 -20.08 -14.72
N PRO A 612 -18.81 -20.76 -15.82
CA PRO A 612 -17.41 -20.79 -16.25
C PRO A 612 -16.90 -19.40 -16.64
N THR A 613 -15.70 -19.07 -16.21
CA THR A 613 -15.04 -17.77 -16.47
C THR A 613 -13.96 -17.85 -17.55
N GLY A 614 -13.71 -19.06 -18.06
CA GLY A 614 -12.69 -19.34 -19.07
C GLY A 614 -12.67 -20.84 -19.41
N PRO A 615 -11.71 -21.27 -20.26
CA PRO A 615 -11.52 -22.69 -20.57
C PRO A 615 -11.08 -23.49 -19.33
N ILE A 616 -11.60 -24.72 -19.22
CA ILE A 616 -11.23 -25.65 -18.15
C ILE A 616 -9.71 -25.92 -18.23
N PRO A 617 -8.96 -25.79 -17.12
CA PRO A 617 -7.53 -26.08 -17.09
C PRO A 617 -7.20 -27.50 -17.58
N LYS A 618 -6.24 -27.61 -18.51
CA LYS A 618 -5.69 -28.90 -18.93
C LYS A 618 -4.67 -29.36 -17.90
N LEU A 619 -4.83 -30.58 -17.39
CA LEU A 619 -3.92 -31.16 -16.40
C LEU A 619 -3.12 -32.34 -16.99
N TYR A 620 -1.90 -32.53 -16.52
CA TYR A 620 -1.01 -33.64 -16.90
C TYR A 620 -0.34 -34.25 -15.67
N THR A 621 -0.52 -35.54 -15.45
CA THR A 621 0.20 -36.28 -14.40
C THR A 621 1.55 -36.75 -14.91
N VAL A 622 2.63 -36.29 -14.27
CA VAL A 622 4.02 -36.66 -14.58
C VAL A 622 4.21 -38.16 -14.48
N ARG A 623 4.87 -38.74 -15.50
CA ARG A 623 5.18 -40.17 -15.58
C ARG A 623 6.68 -40.41 -15.34
N PRO A 624 7.08 -41.64 -14.93
CA PRO A 624 8.49 -42.00 -14.89
C PRO A 624 9.21 -41.71 -16.23
N GLY A 625 10.33 -40.99 -16.18
CA GLY A 625 11.11 -40.61 -17.36
C GLY A 625 10.56 -39.41 -18.13
N ASP A 626 9.66 -38.62 -17.55
CA ASP A 626 9.25 -37.33 -18.11
C ASP A 626 10.26 -36.22 -17.79
N SER A 627 10.34 -35.26 -18.70
CA SER A 627 10.94 -33.94 -18.49
C SER A 627 9.97 -32.89 -19.03
N LEU A 628 10.06 -31.64 -18.56
CA LEU A 628 9.17 -30.58 -19.04
C LEU A 628 9.26 -30.40 -20.56
N SER A 629 10.46 -30.51 -21.15
CA SER A 629 10.68 -30.46 -22.60
C SER A 629 10.01 -31.61 -23.34
N LYS A 630 10.08 -32.83 -22.80
CA LYS A 630 9.40 -33.99 -23.39
C LYS A 630 7.88 -33.82 -23.33
N ILE A 631 7.35 -33.36 -22.20
CA ILE A 631 5.91 -33.09 -22.05
C ILE A 631 5.49 -31.98 -23.04
N ALA A 632 6.26 -30.89 -23.14
CA ALA A 632 5.97 -29.80 -24.07
C ALA A 632 5.96 -30.25 -25.53
N ARG A 633 6.93 -31.10 -25.93
CA ARG A 633 6.93 -31.70 -27.27
C ARG A 633 5.69 -32.53 -27.54
N GLU A 634 5.31 -33.39 -26.61
CA GLU A 634 4.20 -34.33 -26.79
C GLU A 634 2.81 -33.68 -26.66
N ARG A 635 2.67 -32.66 -25.81
CA ARG A 635 1.38 -32.03 -25.47
C ARG A 635 1.16 -30.69 -26.15
N LEU A 636 2.23 -29.94 -26.45
CA LEU A 636 2.17 -28.61 -27.05
C LEU A 636 2.79 -28.56 -28.45
N GLY A 637 3.36 -29.68 -28.93
CA GLY A 637 3.99 -29.79 -30.25
C GLY A 637 5.35 -29.09 -30.36
N ASN A 638 5.86 -28.50 -29.29
CA ASN A 638 7.13 -27.76 -29.30
C ASN A 638 7.85 -27.90 -27.95
N GLU A 639 9.04 -28.50 -27.96
CA GLU A 639 9.83 -28.73 -26.75
C GLU A 639 10.30 -27.44 -26.07
N ASN A 640 10.49 -26.35 -26.82
CA ASN A 640 10.90 -25.05 -26.27
C ASN A 640 9.82 -24.39 -25.41
N ARG A 641 8.57 -24.88 -25.48
CA ARG A 641 7.45 -24.44 -24.64
C ARG A 641 7.44 -25.09 -23.25
N TRP A 642 8.51 -25.79 -22.88
CA TRP A 642 8.69 -26.28 -21.51
C TRP A 642 8.64 -25.14 -20.49
N ARG A 643 9.09 -23.93 -20.85
CA ARG A 643 9.00 -22.74 -20.00
C ARG A 643 7.57 -22.35 -19.72
N ASP A 644 6.66 -22.50 -20.67
CA ASP A 644 5.24 -22.22 -20.47
C ASP A 644 4.64 -23.18 -19.44
N ILE A 645 4.98 -24.47 -19.55
CA ILE A 645 4.56 -25.48 -18.56
C ILE A 645 5.16 -25.16 -17.19
N TRP A 646 6.46 -24.86 -17.13
CA TRP A 646 7.12 -24.53 -15.89
C TRP A 646 6.52 -23.28 -15.23
N ASN A 647 6.30 -22.22 -16.02
CA ASN A 647 5.68 -20.97 -15.57
C ASN A 647 4.27 -21.18 -15.04
N LEU A 648 3.52 -22.18 -15.57
CA LEU A 648 2.20 -22.61 -15.07
C LEU A 648 2.26 -23.58 -13.88
N ASN A 649 3.45 -23.96 -13.40
CA ASN A 649 3.62 -24.88 -12.27
C ASN A 649 4.74 -24.53 -11.28
N ARG A 650 5.23 -23.27 -11.25
CA ARG A 650 6.36 -22.86 -10.38
C ARG A 650 6.10 -23.06 -8.87
N ASP A 651 4.85 -23.14 -8.47
CA ASP A 651 4.42 -23.39 -7.09
C ASP A 651 4.68 -24.82 -6.60
N ILE A 652 4.70 -25.80 -7.52
CA ILE A 652 5.01 -27.22 -7.20
C ILE A 652 6.27 -27.75 -7.90
N VAL A 653 6.81 -26.98 -8.85
CA VAL A 653 8.07 -27.26 -9.56
C VAL A 653 9.00 -26.04 -9.42
N PRO A 654 9.66 -25.87 -8.26
CA PRO A 654 10.57 -24.74 -8.03
C PRO A 654 11.79 -24.79 -8.97
N ASP A 655 12.25 -26.00 -9.29
CA ASP A 655 13.36 -26.27 -10.21
C ASP A 655 12.80 -27.00 -11.45
N PRO A 656 12.91 -26.42 -12.66
CA PRO A 656 12.32 -27.00 -13.87
C PRO A 656 12.90 -28.37 -14.25
N ASP A 657 14.10 -28.70 -13.77
CA ASP A 657 14.75 -29.99 -14.01
C ASP A 657 14.33 -31.05 -12.97
N ARG A 658 13.52 -30.67 -11.98
CA ARG A 658 13.05 -31.55 -10.90
C ARG A 658 11.53 -31.71 -10.91
N ILE A 659 11.09 -32.66 -11.73
CA ILE A 659 9.71 -33.18 -11.69
C ILE A 659 9.68 -34.63 -11.22
N PHE A 660 8.64 -35.01 -10.50
CA PHE A 660 8.47 -36.31 -9.88
C PHE A 660 7.22 -37.02 -10.42
N PRO A 661 7.28 -38.34 -10.68
CA PRO A 661 6.11 -39.10 -11.08
C PRO A 661 4.94 -38.92 -10.11
N GLY A 662 3.73 -38.72 -10.66
CA GLY A 662 2.52 -38.45 -9.90
C GLY A 662 2.23 -36.97 -9.64
N GLN A 663 3.18 -36.06 -9.85
CA GLN A 663 2.88 -34.62 -9.82
C GLN A 663 1.89 -34.25 -10.91
N VAL A 664 0.93 -33.37 -10.60
CA VAL A 664 -0.09 -32.92 -11.56
C VAL A 664 0.24 -31.50 -12.02
N LEU A 665 0.58 -31.37 -13.29
CA LEU A 665 0.96 -30.10 -13.92
C LEU A 665 -0.22 -29.48 -14.67
N VAL A 666 -0.37 -28.17 -14.59
CA VAL A 666 -1.24 -27.36 -15.45
C VAL A 666 -0.55 -27.11 -16.79
N LEU A 667 -1.25 -27.35 -17.90
CA LEU A 667 -0.77 -27.11 -19.25
C LEU A 667 -1.39 -25.83 -19.86
N PRO A 668 -0.68 -25.13 -20.76
CA PRO A 668 -1.25 -24.03 -21.53
C PRO A 668 -2.46 -24.50 -22.35
N ASN A 669 -3.48 -23.64 -22.49
CA ASN A 669 -4.69 -23.99 -23.22
C ASN A 669 -4.54 -24.00 -24.75
N SER A 670 -3.45 -23.46 -25.28
CA SER A 670 -3.05 -23.48 -26.69
C SER A 670 -1.55 -23.34 -26.84
#